data_AF-A0A1G6BSE2-F1
#
_entry.id   AF-A0A1G6BSE2-F1
#
_cell.length_a   1.000
_cell.length_b   1.000
_cell.length_c   1.000
_cell.angle_alpha   90.00
_cell.angle_beta   90.00
_cell.angle_gamma   90.00
#
_symmetry.space_group_name_H-M   'P 1'
#
loop_
_entity.id
_entity.type
_entity.pdbx_description
1 polymer ?
#
loop_
_entity_poly.entity_id
_entity_poly.type
_entity_poly.pdbx_seq_one_letter_code
_entity_poly.pdbx_strand_id
1 'polypeptide(L)'
;MNKYIKKFFGLALTGAMLFSLSVDAKAASVINGSYVKGDNENNPIVTQSYGADPGVMVYNDTVYVYTTNDTQEFAGNNKNTYAKINQLNCYSSKDMVNWTDHGAFNIAGRNGAAKWASNSWAPTVCWKRINGKDKFFLYFANNASSIGVLTADSPTGPWRDPVGHAFITKSTPNCNVEWLFDPAVLVDSDGTGYLYFGGGVPAGRDAHPQTARVIRLGNDMTSTVGQAAMIDAPYLFEDSGINKIGNTYYYSYCSNWNCRNGFRNATIQVMTSKNPMGPFTHQGEIMANPGSSFRGSDGNNHHQIFEFKGNYYMAYHTHTVESQVVRQNLGYRTTHIDRVNVSNGRISTVNQTLSGVPMNPSVDPYSWVQAETMFTQAGITCKGNGDGSAWVSDISNGDFTKVKGVKFSKGANAITATVQSSGNGSIEVREGNQSGKLLGTINISNTNGSFKDFTGNISSISGTKDICFVFRGTFAFDRWKAGEGSGSSQEPAPQPQPTEGNVNKNSTATIADGWYYLKNTNSQRYLTVEGDSAKAATNVIISKGTGVQGQKWYVENKGNGYITLKSGLGNFMLDVANGKDEDGANLQIYTAYGHDAQQFIVKNTKNSGVYTIGTKSSSETKYIDVYNHGKTDGTNVCQWSFYGNPNQEWIFEPVNGGSKNATKQESQPKQETKQEVKPETQPKQEQPKEEPKQETQPKEEQTKASGLEVSQSISSWGSGYNVSLKLTNNTGNSVNGWTLKLKKSEVKIDSSWNMSVKTEGDYYVITPVEWNKTIADGQSIEVGFQGSGSIGKTIYTEVK
;
A
#
# COMPACT_ATOMS: atom_id res chain seq x y z
N MET A 1 66.07 -3.75 56.09
CA MET A 1 67.10 -2.69 56.15
C MET A 1 66.42 -1.36 55.83
N ASN A 2 66.77 -0.35 56.61
CA ASN A 2 66.08 0.93 56.74
C ASN A 2 66.34 1.85 55.51
N LYS A 3 65.45 2.84 55.34
CA LYS A 3 65.77 4.27 55.08
C LYS A 3 65.78 4.89 53.66
N TYR A 4 64.93 5.94 53.57
CA TYR A 4 65.05 7.24 52.86
C TYR A 4 64.46 7.38 51.44
N ILE A 5 63.87 8.50 50.99
CA ILE A 5 63.10 9.67 51.52
C ILE A 5 62.86 10.60 50.30
N LYS A 6 61.66 11.21 50.18
CA LYS A 6 61.30 12.43 49.37
C LYS A 6 61.39 12.31 47.83
N LYS A 7 60.55 12.92 46.99
CA LYS A 7 59.59 14.04 47.12
C LYS A 7 58.62 14.02 45.93
N PHE A 8 57.41 14.52 46.16
CA PHE A 8 56.31 14.77 45.24
C PHE A 8 56.69 15.53 43.95
N PHE A 9 56.14 15.08 42.81
CA PHE A 9 55.46 15.94 41.83
C PHE A 9 54.23 15.18 41.33
N GLY A 10 53.05 15.76 41.53
CA GLY A 10 51.80 15.21 41.05
C GLY A 10 51.66 15.39 39.55
N LEU A 11 51.40 14.30 38.84
CA LEU A 11 50.72 14.32 37.56
C LEU A 11 49.58 13.30 37.67
N ALA A 12 48.35 13.80 37.73
CA ALA A 12 47.16 12.98 37.64
C ALA A 12 47.10 12.40 36.22
N LEU A 13 47.58 11.16 36.06
CA LEU A 13 47.29 10.36 34.89
C LEU A 13 45.91 9.71 35.14
N THR A 14 44.85 10.39 34.68
CA THR A 14 43.55 9.75 34.50
C THR A 14 43.71 8.72 33.39
N GLY A 15 44.02 7.49 33.77
CA GLY A 15 43.97 6.34 32.89
C GLY A 15 42.54 6.12 32.45
N ALA A 16 42.16 6.66 31.29
CA ALA A 16 40.98 6.24 30.58
C ALA A 16 41.20 4.78 30.16
N MET A 17 40.64 3.85 30.91
CA MET A 17 40.37 2.50 30.41
C MET A 17 39.48 2.63 29.19
N LEU A 18 40.08 2.60 28.01
CA LEU A 18 39.39 2.31 26.77
C LEU A 18 38.88 0.87 26.86
N PHE A 19 37.66 0.71 27.37
CA PHE A 19 36.88 -0.49 27.09
C PHE A 19 36.63 -0.51 25.59
N SER A 20 37.40 -1.33 24.87
CA SER A 20 36.98 -1.81 23.57
C SER A 20 35.79 -2.74 23.80
N LEU A 21 34.58 -2.17 23.89
CA LEU A 21 33.37 -2.94 23.69
C LEU A 21 33.40 -3.40 22.23
N SER A 22 33.84 -4.64 22.00
CA SER A 22 33.46 -5.34 20.79
C SER A 22 31.94 -5.53 20.87
N VAL A 23 31.20 -4.54 20.36
CA VAL A 23 29.76 -4.67 20.18
C VAL A 23 29.61 -5.76 19.14
N ASP A 24 29.13 -6.95 19.53
CA ASP A 24 28.49 -7.84 18.59
C ASP A 24 27.28 -7.05 18.07
N ALA A 25 27.49 -6.29 17.00
CA ALA A 25 26.50 -5.40 16.45
C ALA A 25 25.41 -6.24 15.78
N LYS A 26 24.46 -6.76 16.56
CA LYS A 26 23.18 -7.19 16.01
C LYS A 26 22.57 -5.97 15.31
N ALA A 27 21.94 -6.17 14.15
CA ALA A 27 21.39 -5.09 13.34
C ALA A 27 20.37 -4.21 14.11
N ALA A 28 19.75 -4.71 15.19
CA ALA A 28 19.16 -3.85 16.20
C ALA A 28 19.72 -4.15 17.60
N SER A 29 20.20 -3.11 18.25
CA SER A 29 20.59 -3.09 19.66
C SER A 29 20.01 -1.85 20.33
N VAL A 30 20.05 -1.81 21.66
CA VAL A 30 19.75 -0.58 22.40
C VAL A 30 20.97 0.33 22.33
N ILE A 31 20.84 1.46 21.64
CA ILE A 31 21.87 2.48 21.49
C ILE A 31 21.48 3.68 22.36
N ASN A 32 22.30 4.00 23.37
CA ASN A 32 22.03 5.12 24.28
C ASN A 32 20.62 5.08 24.92
N GLY A 33 20.12 3.88 25.24
CA GLY A 33 18.78 3.69 25.80
C GLY A 33 17.62 3.70 24.80
N SER A 34 17.89 3.88 23.51
CA SER A 34 16.89 3.85 22.42
C SER A 34 17.12 2.66 21.50
N TYR A 35 16.06 2.01 21.03
CA TYR A 35 16.13 0.97 20.00
C TYR A 35 16.03 1.60 18.60
N VAL A 36 16.56 0.92 17.59
CA VAL A 36 16.85 1.47 16.24
C VAL A 36 15.62 2.05 15.53
N LYS A 37 14.49 1.33 15.53
CA LYS A 37 13.23 1.79 14.91
C LYS A 37 12.29 2.29 15.99
N GLY A 38 12.18 3.60 16.13
CA GLY A 38 11.40 4.26 17.18
C GLY A 38 9.89 4.05 17.05
N ASP A 39 9.15 4.36 18.12
CA ASP A 39 7.69 4.13 18.21
C ASP A 39 6.85 4.86 17.14
N ASN A 40 7.38 5.92 16.54
CA ASN A 40 6.74 6.73 15.50
C ASN A 40 7.29 6.45 14.10
N GLU A 41 8.13 5.43 13.94
CA GLU A 41 8.83 5.11 12.70
C GLU A 41 8.34 3.76 12.17
N ASN A 42 7.66 3.74 11.02
CA ASN A 42 7.31 2.48 10.37
C ASN A 42 8.41 2.00 9.41
N ASN A 43 9.38 2.87 9.10
CA ASN A 43 10.60 2.54 8.37
C ASN A 43 11.84 2.57 9.29
N PRO A 44 12.83 1.70 9.06
CA PRO A 44 12.82 0.60 8.10
C PRO A 44 11.76 -0.47 8.45
N ILE A 45 11.39 -1.32 7.49
CA ILE A 45 10.34 -2.33 7.74
C ILE A 45 10.76 -3.32 8.85
N VAL A 46 12.07 -3.62 8.93
CA VAL A 46 12.69 -4.49 9.93
C VAL A 46 14.04 -3.94 10.38
N THR A 47 14.52 -4.35 11.56
CA THR A 47 15.83 -3.95 12.10
C THR A 47 16.67 -5.12 12.62
N GLN A 48 16.10 -6.30 12.80
CA GLN A 48 16.82 -7.50 13.26
C GLN A 48 17.85 -8.04 12.26
N SER A 49 17.81 -7.55 11.02
CA SER A 49 18.67 -7.98 9.92
C SER A 49 18.83 -6.87 8.88
N TYR A 50 19.96 -6.89 8.18
CA TYR A 50 20.17 -6.14 6.94
C TYR A 50 19.56 -6.90 5.75
N GLY A 51 18.83 -6.17 4.93
CA GLY A 51 18.07 -6.69 3.80
C GLY A 51 17.97 -5.64 2.70
N ALA A 52 18.56 -5.95 1.55
CA ALA A 52 18.65 -5.06 0.41
C ALA A 52 17.81 -5.52 -0.77
N ASP A 53 17.72 -4.67 -1.79
CA ASP A 53 17.18 -4.99 -3.11
C ASP A 53 15.76 -5.61 -3.02
N PRO A 54 14.78 -4.85 -2.50
CA PRO A 54 13.50 -5.41 -2.10
C PRO A 54 12.66 -5.85 -3.29
N GLY A 55 12.46 -7.16 -3.42
CA GLY A 55 11.47 -7.79 -4.29
C GLY A 55 10.12 -7.93 -3.58
N VAL A 56 9.03 -7.39 -4.14
CA VAL A 56 7.71 -7.37 -3.49
C VAL A 56 6.68 -8.18 -4.25
N MET A 57 5.90 -8.98 -3.53
CA MET A 57 4.74 -9.69 -4.08
C MET A 57 3.53 -9.49 -3.17
N VAL A 58 2.38 -9.17 -3.77
CA VAL A 58 1.10 -9.13 -3.04
C VAL A 58 0.29 -10.38 -3.37
N TYR A 59 -0.10 -11.11 -2.32
CA TYR A 59 -0.90 -12.32 -2.44
C TYR A 59 -1.84 -12.44 -1.23
N ASN A 60 -3.13 -12.68 -1.49
CA ASN A 60 -4.17 -12.84 -0.45
C ASN A 60 -4.09 -11.81 0.68
N ASP A 61 -4.25 -10.53 0.34
CA ASP A 61 -4.20 -9.38 1.27
C ASP A 61 -2.93 -9.29 2.13
N THR A 62 -1.84 -9.90 1.68
CA THR A 62 -0.55 -9.90 2.36
C THR A 62 0.53 -9.42 1.40
N VAL A 63 1.34 -8.48 1.87
CA VAL A 63 2.55 -8.04 1.18
C VAL A 63 3.71 -8.92 1.65
N TYR A 64 4.43 -9.51 0.71
CA TYR A 64 5.67 -10.26 0.94
C TYR A 64 6.84 -9.46 0.37
N VAL A 65 7.90 -9.28 1.15
CA VAL A 65 9.11 -8.55 0.76
C VAL A 65 10.30 -9.49 0.89
N TYR A 66 10.98 -9.74 -0.21
CA TYR A 66 12.18 -10.55 -0.30
C TYR A 66 13.38 -9.64 -0.48
N THR A 67 14.50 -9.95 0.17
CA THR A 67 15.67 -9.08 0.12
C THR A 67 16.95 -9.90 -0.03
N THR A 68 17.93 -9.38 -0.77
CA THR A 68 19.32 -9.82 -0.68
C THR A 68 19.76 -9.81 0.79
N ASN A 69 20.25 -10.94 1.30
CA ASN A 69 20.60 -11.07 2.72
C ASN A 69 21.98 -10.48 3.04
N ASP A 70 22.08 -9.15 3.06
CA ASP A 70 23.29 -8.41 3.44
C ASP A 70 23.84 -8.84 4.82
N THR A 71 22.99 -9.33 5.73
CA THR A 71 23.40 -9.84 7.05
C THR A 71 24.41 -10.99 6.95
N GLN A 72 24.38 -11.77 5.86
CA GLN A 72 25.25 -12.94 5.68
C GLN A 72 26.75 -12.61 5.71
N GLU A 73 27.13 -11.40 5.30
CA GLU A 73 28.53 -10.94 5.35
C GLU A 73 28.87 -10.11 6.57
N PHE A 74 27.88 -9.81 7.42
CA PHE A 74 28.08 -9.00 8.61
C PHE A 74 28.88 -9.77 9.68
N ALA A 75 30.21 -9.60 9.66
CA ALA A 75 31.11 -10.09 10.68
C ALA A 75 32.10 -8.98 11.05
N GLY A 76 32.07 -8.51 12.31
CA GLY A 76 33.08 -7.62 12.86
C GLY A 76 33.26 -6.28 12.14
N ASN A 77 32.18 -5.67 11.64
CA ASN A 77 32.20 -4.39 10.90
C ASN A 77 33.10 -4.41 9.65
N ASN A 78 33.19 -5.54 8.96
CA ASN A 78 33.83 -5.62 7.65
C ASN A 78 32.95 -4.98 6.57
N LYS A 79 33.57 -4.43 5.52
CA LYS A 79 32.84 -3.95 4.34
C LYS A 79 32.03 -5.09 3.70
N ASN A 80 30.78 -4.82 3.37
CA ASN A 80 29.94 -5.73 2.59
C ASN A 80 30.50 -5.82 1.17
N THR A 81 30.88 -7.02 0.75
CA THR A 81 31.43 -7.28 -0.59
C THR A 81 30.41 -7.90 -1.53
N TYR A 82 29.26 -8.33 -0.98
CA TYR A 82 28.17 -9.05 -1.65
C TYR A 82 28.55 -10.44 -2.22
N ALA A 83 29.84 -10.74 -2.34
CA ALA A 83 30.41 -11.88 -3.04
C ALA A 83 30.01 -13.25 -2.46
N LYS A 84 29.60 -13.31 -1.19
CA LYS A 84 29.22 -14.54 -0.48
C LYS A 84 27.72 -14.63 -0.23
N ILE A 85 26.94 -13.64 -0.67
CA ILE A 85 25.49 -13.64 -0.42
C ILE A 85 24.81 -14.66 -1.32
N ASN A 86 24.29 -15.73 -0.72
CA ASN A 86 23.60 -16.84 -1.38
C ASN A 86 22.25 -17.21 -0.73
N GLN A 87 21.82 -16.37 0.21
CA GLN A 87 20.51 -16.44 0.87
C GLN A 87 19.69 -15.18 0.58
N LEU A 88 18.37 -15.34 0.69
CA LEU A 88 17.40 -14.24 0.67
C LEU A 88 16.61 -14.23 1.96
N ASN A 89 16.29 -13.07 2.50
CA ASN A 89 15.30 -12.96 3.58
C ASN A 89 13.90 -12.80 2.99
N CYS A 90 12.87 -13.13 3.76
CA CYS A 90 11.48 -12.88 3.41
C CYS A 90 10.71 -12.34 4.62
N TYR A 91 9.97 -11.27 4.41
CA TYR A 91 9.09 -10.66 5.42
C TYR A 91 7.67 -10.58 4.88
N SER A 92 6.66 -10.64 5.74
CA SER A 92 5.28 -10.41 5.31
C SER A 92 4.46 -9.53 6.24
N SER A 93 3.54 -8.75 5.68
CA SER A 93 2.64 -7.89 6.46
C SER A 93 1.27 -7.77 5.83
N LYS A 94 0.25 -7.70 6.69
CA LYS A 94 -1.14 -7.38 6.31
C LYS A 94 -1.50 -5.91 6.56
N ASP A 95 -0.66 -5.20 7.30
CA ASP A 95 -0.91 -3.85 7.81
C ASP A 95 0.21 -2.83 7.54
N MET A 96 1.28 -3.27 6.88
CA MET A 96 2.49 -2.49 6.52
C MET A 96 3.37 -2.07 7.71
N VAL A 97 3.06 -2.53 8.92
CA VAL A 97 3.70 -2.05 10.17
C VAL A 97 4.22 -3.20 11.01
N ASN A 98 3.43 -4.24 11.22
CA ASN A 98 3.86 -5.48 11.84
C ASN A 98 4.32 -6.44 10.74
N TRP A 99 5.59 -6.82 10.77
CA TRP A 99 6.21 -7.69 9.78
C TRP A 99 6.52 -9.04 10.42
N THR A 100 6.05 -10.11 9.78
CA THR A 100 6.42 -11.49 10.08
C THR A 100 7.74 -11.79 9.39
N ASP A 101 8.77 -12.16 10.15
CA ASP A 101 10.03 -12.64 9.60
C ASP A 101 9.90 -14.13 9.23
N HIS A 102 10.13 -14.50 7.98
CA HIS A 102 10.11 -15.89 7.52
C HIS A 102 11.50 -16.54 7.50
N GLY A 103 12.49 -15.84 8.04
CA GLY A 103 13.88 -16.24 8.08
C GLY A 103 14.58 -16.13 6.72
N ALA A 104 15.83 -16.63 6.71
CA ALA A 104 16.64 -16.72 5.51
C ALA A 104 16.36 -18.01 4.74
N PHE A 105 16.14 -17.88 3.43
CA PHE A 105 15.97 -18.98 2.50
C PHE A 105 17.32 -19.35 1.86
N ASN A 106 17.61 -20.66 1.82
CA ASN A 106 18.79 -21.17 1.14
C ASN A 106 18.51 -21.24 -0.37
N ILE A 107 18.95 -20.21 -1.10
CA ILE A 107 18.67 -20.06 -2.53
C ILE A 107 19.78 -20.68 -3.36
N ALA A 108 21.02 -20.21 -3.18
CA ALA A 108 22.17 -20.61 -3.95
C ALA A 108 23.18 -21.43 -3.12
N GLY A 109 24.10 -22.12 -3.80
CA GLY A 109 25.17 -22.91 -3.19
C GLY A 109 24.78 -24.34 -2.82
N ARG A 110 25.71 -25.09 -2.22
CA ARG A 110 25.60 -26.54 -1.95
C ARG A 110 24.34 -26.94 -1.16
N ASN A 111 23.90 -26.06 -0.27
CA ASN A 111 22.74 -26.26 0.60
C ASN A 111 21.48 -25.51 0.10
N GLY A 112 21.59 -24.79 -1.02
CA GLY A 112 20.50 -24.03 -1.62
C GLY A 112 19.69 -24.86 -2.62
N ALA A 113 18.54 -24.31 -3.01
CA ALA A 113 17.70 -24.88 -4.05
C ALA A 113 18.42 -24.93 -5.42
N ALA A 114 19.11 -23.84 -5.80
CA ALA A 114 19.93 -23.73 -7.01
C ALA A 114 21.40 -24.05 -6.71
N LYS A 115 21.76 -25.33 -6.79
CA LYS A 115 23.12 -25.82 -6.46
C LYS A 115 24.22 -25.31 -7.40
N TRP A 116 23.85 -24.88 -8.61
CA TRP A 116 24.77 -24.36 -9.62
C TRP A 116 25.13 -22.89 -9.38
N ALA A 117 24.31 -22.15 -8.64
CA ALA A 117 24.53 -20.74 -8.36
C ALA A 117 25.46 -20.56 -7.15
N SER A 118 26.27 -19.50 -7.18
CA SER A 118 27.10 -19.07 -6.05
C SER A 118 26.48 -17.91 -5.29
N ASN A 119 25.65 -17.10 -5.96
CA ASN A 119 25.00 -15.93 -5.37
C ASN A 119 23.49 -15.89 -5.65
N SER A 120 22.77 -15.12 -4.83
CA SER A 120 21.34 -14.84 -5.00
C SER A 120 21.02 -13.39 -4.69
N TRP A 121 21.33 -12.49 -5.62
CA TRP A 121 21.11 -11.04 -5.47
C TRP A 121 19.80 -10.61 -6.11
N ALA A 122 19.28 -9.47 -5.64
CA ALA A 122 18.18 -8.70 -6.24
C ALA A 122 16.98 -9.57 -6.66
N PRO A 123 16.25 -10.15 -5.67
CA PRO A 123 15.14 -11.01 -5.99
C PRO A 123 13.97 -10.25 -6.61
N THR A 124 13.25 -10.92 -7.51
CA THR A 124 11.88 -10.54 -7.87
C THR A 124 10.98 -11.76 -7.79
N VAL A 125 9.74 -11.56 -7.34
CA VAL A 125 8.83 -12.67 -7.02
C VAL A 125 7.45 -12.37 -7.59
N CYS A 126 6.83 -13.39 -8.18
CA CYS A 126 5.46 -13.31 -8.66
C CYS A 126 4.71 -14.62 -8.41
N TRP A 127 3.40 -14.57 -8.64
CA TRP A 127 2.56 -15.76 -8.66
C TRP A 127 1.72 -15.79 -9.94
N LYS A 128 1.38 -17.00 -10.37
CA LYS A 128 0.48 -17.23 -11.50
C LYS A 128 -0.34 -18.49 -11.25
N ARG A 129 -1.62 -18.44 -11.62
CA ARG A 129 -2.48 -19.63 -11.62
C ARG A 129 -2.16 -20.50 -12.83
N ILE A 130 -1.70 -21.72 -12.59
CA ILE A 130 -1.39 -22.72 -13.61
C ILE A 130 -2.16 -23.99 -13.28
N ASN A 131 -2.99 -24.46 -14.22
CA ASN A 131 -3.84 -25.64 -14.05
C ASN A 131 -4.71 -25.58 -12.78
N GLY A 132 -5.31 -24.41 -12.52
CA GLY A 132 -6.18 -24.19 -11.37
C GLY A 132 -5.47 -24.06 -10.02
N LYS A 133 -4.13 -24.09 -9.98
CA LYS A 133 -3.34 -23.93 -8.75
C LYS A 133 -2.47 -22.70 -8.82
N ASP A 134 -2.42 -21.95 -7.73
CA ASP A 134 -1.49 -20.83 -7.61
C ASP A 134 -0.06 -21.37 -7.45
N LYS A 135 0.84 -20.86 -8.27
CA LYS A 135 2.27 -21.21 -8.29
C LYS A 135 3.08 -19.94 -8.11
N PHE A 136 4.17 -20.04 -7.36
CA PHE A 136 5.04 -18.93 -7.01
C PHE A 136 6.39 -19.08 -7.71
N PHE A 137 6.93 -17.98 -8.19
CA PHE A 137 8.17 -17.92 -8.94
C PHE A 137 9.09 -16.87 -8.32
N LEU A 138 10.32 -17.27 -8.01
CA LEU A 138 11.36 -16.39 -7.49
C LEU A 138 12.51 -16.36 -8.49
N TYR A 139 12.80 -15.18 -9.03
CA TYR A 139 13.96 -14.95 -9.87
C TYR A 139 15.03 -14.26 -9.06
N PHE A 140 16.29 -14.57 -9.34
CA PHE A 140 17.44 -14.00 -8.64
C PHE A 140 18.64 -13.91 -9.57
N ALA A 141 19.52 -12.94 -9.33
CA ALA A 141 20.78 -12.83 -10.03
C ALA A 141 21.87 -13.69 -9.35
N ASN A 142 22.50 -14.56 -10.14
CA ASN A 142 23.74 -15.21 -9.75
C ASN A 142 24.89 -14.32 -10.22
N ASN A 143 25.26 -13.38 -9.33
CA ASN A 143 26.24 -12.33 -9.60
C ASN A 143 25.74 -11.44 -10.76
N ALA A 144 26.64 -10.70 -11.41
CA ALA A 144 26.35 -9.94 -12.62
C ALA A 144 26.35 -10.79 -13.91
N SER A 145 26.19 -12.12 -13.82
CA SER A 145 26.51 -13.05 -14.92
C SER A 145 25.33 -13.85 -15.46
N SER A 146 24.27 -14.06 -14.67
CA SER A 146 23.14 -14.92 -15.03
C SER A 146 21.97 -14.75 -14.07
N ILE A 147 20.77 -15.13 -14.51
CA ILE A 147 19.55 -15.12 -13.68
C ILE A 147 19.06 -16.55 -13.50
N GLY A 148 18.68 -16.92 -12.28
CA GLY A 148 17.99 -18.17 -11.95
C GLY A 148 16.49 -17.97 -11.75
N VAL A 149 15.72 -19.07 -11.77
CA VAL A 149 14.30 -19.10 -11.39
C VAL A 149 14.04 -20.29 -10.49
N LEU A 150 13.29 -20.10 -9.41
CA LEU A 150 12.81 -21.14 -8.51
C LEU A 150 11.28 -21.15 -8.49
N THR A 151 10.69 -22.28 -8.12
CA THR A 151 9.25 -22.47 -7.98
C THR A 151 8.86 -22.92 -6.58
N ALA A 152 7.64 -22.57 -6.17
CA ALA A 152 7.03 -23.02 -4.92
C ALA A 152 5.49 -23.10 -5.02
N ASP A 153 4.88 -23.79 -4.05
CA ASP A 153 3.43 -23.90 -3.86
C ASP A 153 2.89 -22.94 -2.78
N SER A 154 3.77 -22.15 -2.17
CA SER A 154 3.46 -21.13 -1.17
C SER A 154 4.41 -19.94 -1.37
N PRO A 155 4.00 -18.72 -1.00
CA PRO A 155 4.88 -17.55 -1.08
C PRO A 155 6.17 -17.74 -0.28
N THR A 156 6.15 -18.50 0.82
CA THR A 156 7.33 -18.70 1.67
C THR A 156 8.14 -19.95 1.33
N GLY A 157 7.90 -20.55 0.15
CA GLY A 157 8.54 -21.79 -0.24
C GLY A 157 7.82 -23.05 0.29
N PRO A 158 8.52 -24.18 0.43
CA PRO A 158 9.94 -24.34 0.18
C PRO A 158 10.25 -24.26 -1.33
N TRP A 159 11.34 -23.58 -1.68
CA TRP A 159 11.71 -23.31 -3.07
C TRP A 159 12.37 -24.52 -3.75
N ARG A 160 12.14 -24.68 -5.06
CA ARG A 160 12.70 -25.75 -5.90
C ARG A 160 13.23 -25.19 -7.21
N ASP A 161 14.39 -25.67 -7.65
CA ASP A 161 14.95 -25.33 -8.96
C ASP A 161 14.31 -26.24 -10.03
N PRO A 162 13.46 -25.71 -10.93
CA PRO A 162 12.82 -26.49 -11.97
C PRO A 162 13.71 -26.65 -13.21
N VAL A 163 14.77 -25.84 -13.34
CA VAL A 163 15.63 -25.77 -14.54
C VAL A 163 16.92 -26.57 -14.34
N GLY A 164 17.50 -26.51 -13.14
CA GLY A 164 18.76 -27.18 -12.78
C GLY A 164 20.03 -26.46 -13.27
N HIS A 165 19.89 -25.32 -13.93
CA HIS A 165 20.96 -24.45 -14.40
C HIS A 165 20.48 -22.99 -14.51
N ALA A 166 21.36 -22.06 -14.87
CA ALA A 166 21.01 -20.67 -15.13
C ALA A 166 19.87 -20.55 -16.15
N PHE A 167 18.85 -19.74 -15.82
CA PHE A 167 17.66 -19.53 -16.63
C PHE A 167 17.91 -18.54 -17.77
N ILE A 168 18.51 -17.39 -17.46
CA ILE A 168 18.99 -16.42 -18.46
C ILE A 168 20.51 -16.33 -18.38
N THR A 169 21.17 -16.43 -19.53
CA THR A 169 22.62 -16.32 -19.67
C THR A 169 22.98 -15.34 -20.80
N LYS A 170 24.28 -15.02 -20.94
CA LYS A 170 24.77 -14.24 -22.09
C LYS A 170 24.57 -14.94 -23.45
N SER A 171 24.31 -16.25 -23.46
CA SER A 171 23.98 -17.02 -24.68
C SER A 171 22.48 -17.06 -24.99
N THR A 172 21.60 -16.63 -24.07
CA THR A 172 20.19 -16.40 -24.38
C THR A 172 20.10 -15.34 -25.49
N PRO A 173 19.23 -15.52 -26.52
CA PRO A 173 19.18 -14.62 -27.66
C PRO A 173 19.01 -13.14 -27.26
N ASN A 174 19.95 -12.31 -27.71
CA ASN A 174 20.06 -10.87 -27.41
C ASN A 174 20.32 -10.51 -25.93
N CYS A 175 20.89 -11.41 -25.14
CA CYS A 175 21.18 -11.18 -23.71
C CYS A 175 22.66 -10.97 -23.35
N ASN A 176 23.56 -10.84 -24.33
CA ASN A 176 24.96 -10.52 -24.07
C ASN A 176 25.12 -9.03 -23.70
N VAL A 177 24.92 -8.71 -22.42
CA VAL A 177 24.99 -7.36 -21.84
C VAL A 177 26.15 -7.25 -20.83
N GLU A 178 26.46 -6.02 -20.43
CA GLU A 178 27.57 -5.73 -19.49
C GLU A 178 27.37 -6.48 -18.17
N TRP A 179 26.30 -6.14 -17.45
CA TRP A 179 25.83 -6.87 -16.26
C TRP A 179 24.50 -7.53 -16.54
N LEU A 180 24.43 -8.85 -16.33
CA LEU A 180 23.24 -9.67 -16.50
C LEU A 180 22.66 -10.04 -15.12
N PHE A 181 21.94 -9.10 -14.52
CA PHE A 181 21.40 -9.17 -13.16
C PHE A 181 20.10 -8.35 -13.00
N ASP A 182 19.72 -8.09 -11.75
CA ASP A 182 18.59 -7.25 -11.33
C ASP A 182 17.30 -7.56 -12.09
N PRO A 183 16.79 -8.80 -11.95
CA PRO A 183 15.54 -9.19 -12.60
C PRO A 183 14.34 -8.45 -12.00
N ALA A 184 13.40 -8.06 -12.87
CA ALA A 184 12.03 -7.72 -12.50
C ALA A 184 11.03 -8.47 -13.37
N VAL A 185 9.95 -8.97 -12.77
CA VAL A 185 8.95 -9.77 -13.47
C VAL A 185 7.59 -9.09 -13.48
N LEU A 186 6.92 -9.14 -14.64
CA LEU A 186 5.52 -8.77 -14.80
C LEU A 186 4.72 -10.00 -15.23
N VAL A 187 3.65 -10.31 -14.50
CA VAL A 187 2.56 -11.16 -15.02
C VAL A 187 1.45 -10.23 -15.46
N ASP A 188 1.26 -10.12 -16.76
CA ASP A 188 0.27 -9.21 -17.34
C ASP A 188 -1.17 -9.73 -17.13
N SER A 189 -2.17 -8.88 -17.35
CA SER A 189 -3.59 -9.18 -17.15
C SER A 189 -4.11 -10.32 -18.02
N ASP A 190 -3.44 -10.64 -19.13
CA ASP A 190 -3.74 -11.78 -19.99
C ASP A 190 -3.04 -13.08 -19.52
N GLY A 191 -2.25 -13.01 -18.45
CA GLY A 191 -1.46 -14.10 -17.91
C GLY A 191 -0.07 -14.27 -18.55
N THR A 192 0.31 -13.44 -19.54
CA THR A 192 1.64 -13.49 -20.15
C THR A 192 2.69 -12.97 -19.19
N GLY A 193 3.80 -13.71 -19.04
CA GLY A 193 4.94 -13.29 -18.24
C GLY A 193 5.99 -12.52 -19.06
N TYR A 194 6.61 -11.52 -18.45
CA TYR A 194 7.75 -10.79 -19.00
C TYR A 194 8.82 -10.61 -17.93
N LEU A 195 10.07 -10.84 -18.29
CA LEU A 195 11.22 -10.67 -17.40
C LEU A 195 12.12 -9.55 -17.95
N TYR A 196 12.36 -8.55 -17.12
CA TYR A 196 13.21 -7.37 -17.37
C TYR A 196 14.49 -7.55 -16.58
N PHE A 197 15.62 -7.16 -17.14
CA PHE A 197 16.91 -7.33 -16.49
C PHE A 197 18.01 -6.55 -17.23
N GLY A 198 19.21 -6.59 -16.66
CA GLY A 198 20.42 -6.07 -17.26
C GLY A 198 20.82 -4.71 -16.68
N GLY A 199 21.99 -4.26 -17.08
CA GLY A 199 22.60 -3.05 -16.55
C GLY A 199 24.08 -3.00 -16.85
N GLY A 200 24.81 -2.17 -16.10
CA GLY A 200 26.19 -1.83 -16.34
C GLY A 200 26.36 -0.80 -17.45
N VAL A 201 27.49 -0.09 -17.40
CA VAL A 201 27.82 1.00 -18.33
C VAL A 201 29.06 0.60 -19.13
N PRO A 202 28.90 0.22 -20.41
CA PRO A 202 30.04 0.04 -21.30
C PRO A 202 30.84 1.35 -21.41
N ALA A 203 32.16 1.24 -21.54
CA ALA A 203 33.04 2.40 -21.59
C ALA A 203 32.60 3.43 -22.65
N GLY A 204 32.42 4.69 -22.23
CA GLY A 204 32.00 5.80 -23.10
C GLY A 204 30.52 5.81 -23.48
N ARG A 205 29.69 4.93 -22.91
CA ARG A 205 28.25 4.84 -23.19
C ARG A 205 27.37 5.33 -22.05
N ASP A 206 27.86 6.21 -21.18
CA ASP A 206 27.14 6.68 -19.99
C ASP A 206 25.72 7.17 -20.29
N ALA A 207 25.51 7.93 -21.36
CA ALA A 207 24.19 8.48 -21.69
C ALA A 207 23.22 7.43 -22.25
N HIS A 208 23.71 6.42 -22.98
CA HIS A 208 22.90 5.37 -23.60
C HIS A 208 23.64 4.01 -23.51
N PRO A 209 23.64 3.38 -22.32
CA PRO A 209 24.33 2.11 -22.11
C PRO A 209 23.75 0.98 -22.96
N GLN A 210 22.43 1.02 -23.22
CA GLN A 210 21.69 0.02 -23.99
C GLN A 210 21.86 -1.41 -23.46
N THR A 211 21.96 -1.54 -22.14
CA THR A 211 22.19 -2.80 -21.43
C THR A 211 20.94 -3.40 -20.78
N ALA A 212 19.81 -2.69 -20.76
CA ALA A 212 18.52 -3.24 -20.31
C ALA A 212 17.87 -4.13 -21.37
N ARG A 213 17.20 -5.18 -20.92
CA ARG A 213 16.51 -6.16 -21.74
C ARG A 213 15.14 -6.49 -21.15
N VAL A 214 14.23 -6.88 -22.03
CA VAL A 214 12.96 -7.55 -21.68
C VAL A 214 12.79 -8.79 -22.55
N ILE A 215 12.43 -9.92 -21.95
CA ILE A 215 12.12 -11.16 -22.66
C ILE A 215 10.74 -11.68 -22.24
N ARG A 216 10.00 -12.22 -23.21
CA ARG A 216 8.73 -12.89 -22.94
C ARG A 216 8.99 -14.26 -22.33
N LEU A 217 8.25 -14.59 -21.28
CA LEU A 217 8.26 -15.89 -20.64
C LEU A 217 7.24 -16.83 -21.27
N GLY A 218 7.51 -18.13 -21.23
CA GLY A 218 6.52 -19.16 -21.52
C GLY A 218 5.42 -19.20 -20.47
N ASN A 219 4.35 -19.95 -20.76
CA ASN A 219 3.20 -20.04 -19.87
C ASN A 219 3.53 -20.65 -18.49
N ASP A 220 4.58 -21.46 -18.43
CA ASP A 220 5.13 -22.09 -17.23
C ASP A 220 5.96 -21.15 -16.35
N MET A 221 6.28 -19.93 -16.83
CA MET A 221 7.14 -18.93 -16.20
C MET A 221 8.60 -19.36 -15.99
N THR A 222 8.98 -20.54 -16.49
CA THR A 222 10.31 -21.18 -16.36
C THR A 222 10.95 -21.48 -17.71
N SER A 223 10.37 -20.96 -18.79
CA SER A 223 10.88 -20.98 -20.15
C SER A 223 10.79 -19.59 -20.79
N THR A 224 11.49 -19.37 -21.91
CA THR A 224 11.43 -18.10 -22.66
C THR A 224 10.80 -18.31 -24.04
N VAL A 225 10.22 -17.25 -24.60
CA VAL A 225 9.63 -17.23 -25.94
C VAL A 225 10.29 -16.16 -26.78
N GLY A 226 10.92 -16.56 -27.88
CA GLY A 226 11.59 -15.65 -28.81
C GLY A 226 12.94 -15.14 -28.28
N GLN A 227 13.25 -13.88 -28.55
CA GLN A 227 14.49 -13.22 -28.15
C GLN A 227 14.21 -12.01 -27.26
N ALA A 228 15.19 -11.59 -26.46
CA ALA A 228 15.05 -10.37 -25.68
C ALA A 228 14.98 -9.13 -26.59
N ALA A 229 14.18 -8.14 -26.20
CA ALA A 229 14.19 -6.80 -26.77
C ALA A 229 15.07 -5.88 -25.91
N MET A 230 15.78 -4.95 -26.57
CA MET A 230 16.58 -3.93 -25.90
C MET A 230 15.69 -2.75 -25.46
N ILE A 231 15.92 -2.24 -24.25
CA ILE A 231 15.30 -1.01 -23.75
C ILE A 231 16.40 0.07 -23.71
N ASP A 232 16.24 1.13 -24.50
CA ASP A 232 17.21 2.24 -24.55
C ASP A 232 16.91 3.24 -23.43
N ALA A 233 17.20 2.82 -22.21
CA ALA A 233 17.02 3.62 -21.01
C ALA A 233 18.18 4.62 -20.85
N PRO A 234 17.92 5.94 -20.84
CA PRO A 234 18.98 6.95 -20.76
C PRO A 234 19.67 6.90 -19.41
N TYR A 235 20.99 6.92 -19.40
CA TYR A 235 21.80 6.83 -18.18
C TYR A 235 21.54 5.59 -17.31
N LEU A 236 21.11 4.47 -17.89
CA LEU A 236 20.89 3.23 -17.15
C LEU A 236 22.12 2.80 -16.32
N PHE A 237 21.88 2.25 -15.13
CA PHE A 237 22.88 1.53 -14.35
C PHE A 237 22.42 0.11 -14.02
N GLU A 238 21.30 -0.02 -13.30
CA GLU A 238 20.81 -1.29 -12.74
C GLU A 238 19.33 -1.19 -12.32
N ASP A 239 18.85 -2.10 -11.48
CA ASP A 239 17.55 -2.01 -10.79
C ASP A 239 16.35 -1.90 -11.72
N SER A 240 16.23 -2.85 -12.66
CA SER A 240 15.04 -2.89 -13.52
C SER A 240 13.78 -3.05 -12.67
N GLY A 241 12.78 -2.22 -12.92
CA GLY A 241 11.43 -2.31 -12.34
C GLY A 241 10.37 -2.28 -13.43
N ILE A 242 9.24 -2.95 -13.21
CA ILE A 242 8.11 -2.94 -14.15
C ILE A 242 6.77 -2.94 -13.42
N ASN A 243 5.89 -2.04 -13.84
CA ASN A 243 4.51 -1.99 -13.36
C ASN A 243 3.55 -1.75 -14.52
N LYS A 244 2.38 -2.38 -14.48
CA LYS A 244 1.25 -2.00 -15.33
C LYS A 244 0.26 -1.20 -14.48
N ILE A 245 0.02 0.05 -14.86
CA ILE A 245 -0.98 0.91 -14.20
C ILE A 245 -1.99 1.34 -15.26
N GLY A 246 -3.22 0.86 -15.13
CA GLY A 246 -4.21 0.92 -16.20
C GLY A 246 -3.69 0.23 -17.46
N ASN A 247 -3.71 0.96 -18.59
CA ASN A 247 -3.26 0.46 -19.89
C ASN A 247 -1.85 0.95 -20.26
N THR A 248 -1.02 1.26 -19.28
CA THR A 248 0.35 1.75 -19.49
C THR A 248 1.34 0.92 -18.69
N TYR A 249 2.44 0.53 -19.33
CA TYR A 249 3.58 -0.13 -18.71
C TYR A 249 4.60 0.92 -18.30
N TYR A 250 5.08 0.87 -17.07
CA TYR A 250 6.07 1.78 -16.48
C TYR A 250 7.33 0.97 -16.21
N TYR A 251 8.34 1.14 -17.04
CA TYR A 251 9.68 0.60 -16.81
C TYR A 251 10.47 1.62 -16.00
N SER A 252 10.90 1.25 -14.80
CA SER A 252 11.73 2.09 -13.93
C SER A 252 13.12 1.49 -13.77
N TYR A 253 14.11 2.33 -13.47
CA TYR A 253 15.51 1.91 -13.33
C TYR A 253 16.34 2.91 -12.52
N CYS A 254 17.48 2.46 -11.99
CA CYS A 254 18.46 3.32 -11.34
C CYS A 254 19.42 3.95 -12.36
N SER A 255 19.60 5.26 -12.29
CA SER A 255 20.54 6.01 -13.13
C SER A 255 22.00 5.85 -12.68
N ASN A 256 22.94 5.94 -13.62
CA ASN A 256 24.37 5.75 -13.34
C ASN A 256 25.02 6.97 -12.66
N TRP A 257 26.32 6.82 -12.38
CA TRP A 257 27.10 7.77 -11.58
C TRP A 257 27.74 8.91 -12.39
N ASN A 258 27.47 9.01 -13.68
CA ASN A 258 28.02 10.05 -14.57
C ASN A 258 26.90 10.70 -15.39
N CYS A 259 25.79 11.01 -14.72
CA CYS A 259 24.64 11.67 -15.31
C CYS A 259 24.93 13.13 -15.67
N ARG A 260 24.34 13.59 -16.78
CA ARG A 260 24.40 14.98 -17.27
C ARG A 260 23.04 15.37 -17.85
N ASN A 261 22.94 16.58 -18.41
CA ASN A 261 21.75 17.03 -19.15
C ASN A 261 20.43 16.93 -18.36
N GLY A 262 20.47 17.27 -17.07
CA GLY A 262 19.29 17.25 -16.20
C GLY A 262 19.02 15.92 -15.50
N PHE A 263 19.79 14.85 -15.78
CA PHE A 263 19.76 13.61 -14.99
C PHE A 263 20.62 13.74 -13.74
N ARG A 264 20.19 13.08 -12.66
CA ARG A 264 20.93 12.98 -11.39
C ARG A 264 21.47 11.56 -11.20
N ASN A 265 22.57 11.45 -10.44
CA ASN A 265 23.22 10.16 -10.19
C ASN A 265 22.43 9.29 -9.21
N ALA A 266 22.38 7.98 -9.47
CA ALA A 266 21.80 6.97 -8.57
C ALA A 266 20.38 7.33 -8.09
N THR A 267 19.55 7.77 -9.04
CA THR A 267 18.14 8.11 -8.84
C THR A 267 17.25 7.16 -9.63
N ILE A 268 16.01 6.96 -9.19
CA ILE A 268 15.05 6.13 -9.91
C ILE A 268 14.38 6.95 -11.00
N GLN A 269 14.60 6.54 -12.24
CA GLN A 269 14.00 7.09 -13.44
C GLN A 269 12.83 6.21 -13.89
N VAL A 270 11.89 6.76 -14.66
CA VAL A 270 10.77 5.99 -15.20
C VAL A 270 10.53 6.30 -16.68
N MET A 271 10.16 5.27 -17.43
CA MET A 271 9.76 5.31 -18.83
C MET A 271 8.41 4.62 -19.00
N THR A 272 7.64 5.01 -20.01
CA THR A 272 6.31 4.42 -20.27
C THR A 272 6.18 3.83 -21.66
N SER A 273 5.38 2.78 -21.79
CA SER A 273 4.96 2.21 -23.07
C SER A 273 3.50 1.74 -23.05
N LYS A 274 2.93 1.53 -24.24
CA LYS A 274 1.66 0.83 -24.44
C LYS A 274 1.84 -0.66 -24.69
N ASN A 275 3.06 -1.14 -24.85
CA ASN A 275 3.38 -2.56 -24.97
C ASN A 275 4.38 -2.95 -23.89
N PRO A 276 4.30 -4.17 -23.34
CA PRO A 276 5.21 -4.61 -22.28
C PRO A 276 6.67 -4.66 -22.76
N MET A 277 6.91 -4.90 -24.05
CA MET A 277 8.25 -4.95 -24.63
C MET A 277 8.70 -3.65 -25.31
N GLY A 278 7.97 -2.55 -25.10
CA GLY A 278 8.31 -1.24 -25.67
C GLY A 278 7.73 -0.97 -27.07
N PRO A 279 8.16 0.12 -27.73
CA PRO A 279 9.20 1.05 -27.28
C PRO A 279 8.77 1.86 -26.04
N PHE A 280 9.74 2.17 -25.18
CA PHE A 280 9.53 2.96 -23.97
C PHE A 280 9.97 4.42 -24.16
N THR A 281 9.28 5.35 -23.52
CA THR A 281 9.58 6.80 -23.55
C THR A 281 9.79 7.32 -22.14
N HIS A 282 10.95 7.95 -21.88
CA HIS A 282 11.31 8.50 -20.57
C HIS A 282 10.32 9.58 -20.11
N GLN A 283 9.99 9.56 -18.81
CA GLN A 283 9.00 10.44 -18.17
C GLN A 283 9.58 11.29 -17.04
N GLY A 284 10.80 11.01 -16.60
CA GLY A 284 11.49 11.75 -15.53
C GLY A 284 11.91 10.88 -14.35
N GLU A 285 12.38 11.57 -13.32
CA GLU A 285 12.81 10.97 -12.05
C GLU A 285 11.64 10.85 -11.08
N ILE A 286 11.56 9.72 -10.38
CA ILE A 286 10.53 9.43 -9.36
C ILE A 286 11.10 9.14 -7.97
N MET A 287 12.42 8.98 -7.79
CA MET A 287 13.02 8.91 -6.46
C MET A 287 14.48 9.36 -6.49
N ALA A 288 14.85 10.25 -5.57
CA ALA A 288 16.23 10.67 -5.39
C ALA A 288 17.06 9.55 -4.73
N ASN A 289 18.39 9.70 -4.73
CA ASN A 289 19.26 8.80 -3.97
C ASN A 289 18.90 8.85 -2.47
N PRO A 290 18.89 7.72 -1.72
CA PRO A 290 18.55 7.71 -0.31
C PRO A 290 19.40 8.65 0.56
N GLY A 291 20.66 8.90 0.17
CA GLY A 291 21.55 9.86 0.85
C GLY A 291 21.01 11.29 0.89
N SER A 292 20.12 11.66 -0.04
CA SER A 292 19.46 12.97 -0.05
C SER A 292 18.41 13.16 1.05
N SER A 293 17.84 12.07 1.56
CA SER A 293 16.81 12.09 2.62
C SER A 293 17.38 11.63 3.97
N PHE A 294 18.36 10.73 3.96
CA PHE A 294 18.94 10.15 5.16
C PHE A 294 20.46 10.26 5.15
N ARG A 295 21.01 11.04 6.08
CA ARG A 295 22.45 11.23 6.22
C ARG A 295 23.16 9.88 6.41
N GLY A 296 24.18 9.63 5.58
CA GLY A 296 24.95 8.39 5.60
C GLY A 296 24.33 7.24 4.79
N SER A 297 23.24 7.49 4.05
CA SER A 297 22.62 6.52 3.13
C SER A 297 22.99 6.76 1.65
N ASP A 298 24.08 7.48 1.38
CA ASP A 298 24.63 7.57 0.02
C ASP A 298 25.14 6.19 -0.42
N GLY A 299 24.59 5.68 -1.53
CA GLY A 299 24.86 4.34 -2.02
C GLY A 299 24.15 4.07 -3.34
N ASN A 300 24.12 2.80 -3.76
CA ASN A 300 23.23 2.42 -4.86
C ASN A 300 21.76 2.65 -4.49
N ASN A 301 20.91 2.61 -5.50
CA ASN A 301 19.47 2.78 -5.34
C ASN A 301 18.81 1.58 -5.99
N HIS A 302 17.95 0.89 -5.24
CA HIS A 302 17.20 -0.27 -5.72
C HIS A 302 15.76 -0.19 -5.21
N HIS A 303 14.78 -0.48 -6.05
CA HIS A 303 13.38 -0.26 -5.73
C HIS A 303 12.43 -1.28 -6.36
N GLN A 304 11.22 -1.35 -5.80
CA GLN A 304 10.09 -1.94 -6.48
C GLN A 304 8.80 -1.20 -6.14
N ILE A 305 8.04 -0.79 -7.16
CA ILE A 305 6.69 -0.26 -7.00
C ILE A 305 5.70 -1.43 -6.93
N PHE A 306 4.70 -1.33 -6.06
CA PHE A 306 3.65 -2.33 -5.94
C PHE A 306 2.31 -1.71 -5.53
N GLU A 307 1.22 -2.40 -5.82
CA GLU A 307 -0.12 -2.03 -5.39
C GLU A 307 -0.56 -2.90 -4.21
N PHE A 308 -1.06 -2.29 -3.15
CA PHE A 308 -1.65 -2.99 -2.03
C PHE A 308 -2.92 -2.27 -1.56
N LYS A 309 -4.03 -3.00 -1.45
CA LYS A 309 -5.34 -2.47 -1.02
C LYS A 309 -5.72 -1.16 -1.75
N GLY A 310 -5.57 -1.14 -3.07
CA GLY A 310 -5.93 -0.02 -3.95
C GLY A 310 -5.00 1.20 -3.87
N ASN A 311 -3.83 1.06 -3.26
CA ASN A 311 -2.85 2.14 -3.15
C ASN A 311 -1.48 1.69 -3.68
N TYR A 312 -0.73 2.61 -4.26
CA TYR A 312 0.62 2.35 -4.73
C TYR A 312 1.66 2.71 -3.66
N TYR A 313 2.72 1.90 -3.60
CA TYR A 313 3.84 2.03 -2.69
C TYR A 313 5.14 1.73 -3.43
N MET A 314 6.25 2.19 -2.87
CA MET A 314 7.59 1.84 -3.34
C MET A 314 8.38 1.29 -2.17
N ALA A 315 8.84 0.06 -2.30
CA ALA A 315 9.89 -0.48 -1.46
C ALA A 315 11.24 -0.06 -2.04
N TYR A 316 12.18 0.35 -1.19
CA TYR A 316 13.52 0.73 -1.60
C TYR A 316 14.51 0.49 -0.45
N HIS A 317 15.81 0.38 -0.73
CA HIS A 317 16.80 0.20 0.32
C HIS A 317 17.45 1.53 0.76
N THR A 318 18.04 1.54 1.95
CA THR A 318 18.78 2.66 2.55
C THR A 318 19.93 2.11 3.40
N HIS A 319 20.78 2.97 4.00
CA HIS A 319 21.75 2.56 5.04
C HIS A 319 21.34 3.06 6.43
N THR A 320 20.05 3.30 6.70
CA THR A 320 19.64 3.95 7.96
C THR A 320 20.02 3.15 9.21
N VAL A 321 19.90 1.82 9.17
CA VAL A 321 20.29 0.96 10.30
C VAL A 321 21.80 0.98 10.49
N GLU A 322 22.57 0.79 9.41
CA GLU A 322 24.03 0.83 9.45
C GLU A 322 24.54 2.18 9.97
N SER A 323 24.00 3.28 9.47
CA SER A 323 24.35 4.65 9.88
C SER A 323 24.12 4.86 11.37
N GLN A 324 23.07 4.29 11.95
CA GLN A 324 22.80 4.37 13.39
C GLN A 324 23.67 3.43 14.24
N VAL A 325 23.81 2.17 13.81
CA VAL A 325 24.41 1.08 14.59
C VAL A 325 25.93 1.02 14.42
N VAL A 326 26.39 1.00 13.17
CA VAL A 326 27.81 0.84 12.81
C VAL A 326 28.51 2.20 12.72
N ARG A 327 27.78 3.24 12.30
CA ARG A 327 28.28 4.62 12.12
C ARG A 327 29.44 4.72 11.12
N GLN A 328 29.49 3.79 10.18
CA GLN A 328 30.44 3.74 9.06
C GLN A 328 29.66 3.30 7.81
N ASN A 329 30.10 3.73 6.64
CA ASN A 329 29.53 3.26 5.38
C ASN A 329 30.27 1.99 4.94
N LEU A 330 29.70 0.83 5.29
CA LEU A 330 30.23 -0.48 4.93
C LEU A 330 29.41 -1.16 3.83
N GLY A 331 28.26 -0.60 3.45
CA GLY A 331 27.39 -1.12 2.40
C GLY A 331 26.34 -2.12 2.88
N TYR A 332 25.98 -2.10 4.17
CA TYR A 332 24.86 -2.89 4.68
C TYR A 332 23.55 -2.11 4.58
N ARG A 333 22.62 -2.67 3.82
CA ARG A 333 21.37 -1.98 3.46
C ARG A 333 20.16 -2.49 4.24
N THR A 334 19.13 -1.65 4.31
CA THR A 334 17.85 -1.97 4.95
C THR A 334 16.69 -1.40 4.15
N THR A 335 15.61 -2.16 4.05
CA THR A 335 14.42 -1.82 3.26
C THR A 335 13.49 -0.84 3.99
N HIS A 336 13.03 0.17 3.26
CA HIS A 336 11.99 1.14 3.59
C HIS A 336 10.82 0.99 2.62
N ILE A 337 9.63 1.42 3.02
CA ILE A 337 8.45 1.51 2.17
C ILE A 337 7.74 2.84 2.41
N ASP A 338 7.48 3.58 1.33
CA ASP A 338 6.67 4.80 1.35
C ASP A 338 5.58 4.78 0.27
N ARG A 339 4.58 5.64 0.44
CA ARG A 339 3.45 5.74 -0.49
C ARG A 339 3.88 6.42 -1.80
N VAL A 340 3.37 5.88 -2.91
CA VAL A 340 3.51 6.45 -4.25
C VAL A 340 2.16 7.00 -4.68
N ASN A 341 2.14 8.24 -5.14
CA ASN A 341 0.95 8.81 -5.76
C ASN A 341 1.00 8.58 -7.26
N VAL A 342 -0.07 8.03 -7.80
CA VAL A 342 -0.27 7.90 -9.25
C VAL A 342 -1.48 8.73 -9.64
N SER A 343 -1.29 9.67 -10.54
CA SER A 343 -2.37 10.55 -11.03
C SER A 343 -2.13 10.89 -12.48
N ASN A 344 -3.20 10.92 -13.28
CA ASN A 344 -3.16 11.29 -14.71
C ASN A 344 -2.09 10.52 -15.51
N GLY A 345 -1.89 9.23 -15.21
CA GLY A 345 -0.88 8.40 -15.88
C GLY A 345 0.58 8.80 -15.58
N ARG A 346 0.83 9.49 -14.46
CA ARG A 346 2.18 9.82 -13.98
C ARG A 346 2.36 9.31 -12.54
N ILE A 347 3.55 8.80 -12.28
CA ILE A 347 4.03 8.48 -10.94
C ILE A 347 4.70 9.73 -10.38
N SER A 348 4.24 10.20 -9.22
CA SER A 348 4.86 11.32 -8.52
C SER A 348 6.18 10.91 -7.87
N THR A 349 7.05 11.89 -7.63
CA THR A 349 8.27 11.66 -6.85
C THR A 349 7.92 11.13 -5.45
N VAL A 350 8.60 10.06 -5.04
CA VAL A 350 8.44 9.43 -3.73
C VAL A 350 9.10 10.28 -2.67
N ASN A 351 8.36 10.54 -1.59
CA ASN A 351 8.90 11.15 -0.39
C ASN A 351 9.40 10.06 0.55
N GLN A 352 10.71 9.96 0.73
CA GLN A 352 11.35 8.95 1.57
C GLN A 352 11.23 9.36 3.05
N THR A 353 10.68 8.53 3.92
CA THR A 353 10.42 8.91 5.32
C THR A 353 10.74 7.82 6.33
N LEU A 354 11.05 8.20 7.58
CA LEU A 354 11.06 7.27 8.72
C LEU A 354 9.64 6.92 9.19
N SER A 355 8.67 7.84 9.01
CA SER A 355 7.27 7.58 9.37
C SER A 355 6.66 6.42 8.59
N GLY A 356 7.11 6.18 7.36
CA GLY A 356 6.66 5.10 6.48
C GLY A 356 5.16 5.08 6.23
N VAL A 357 4.66 3.92 5.82
CA VAL A 357 3.22 3.71 5.55
C VAL A 357 2.42 3.65 6.85
N PRO A 358 1.30 4.38 7.00
CA PRO A 358 0.47 4.30 8.19
C PRO A 358 -0.18 2.91 8.35
N MET A 359 -0.34 2.49 9.60
CA MET A 359 -0.90 1.19 9.96
C MET A 359 -2.35 1.03 9.50
N ASN A 360 -2.70 -0.13 8.97
CA ASN A 360 -4.08 -0.60 8.86
C ASN A 360 -4.32 -1.71 9.90
N PRO A 361 -4.79 -1.39 11.14
CA PRO A 361 -4.77 -2.34 12.26
C PRO A 361 -5.40 -3.68 11.88
N SER A 362 -4.68 -4.79 12.04
CA SER A 362 -5.15 -6.10 11.57
C SER A 362 -4.82 -7.29 12.46
N VAL A 363 -4.03 -7.11 13.52
CA VAL A 363 -3.58 -8.23 14.37
C VAL A 363 -4.71 -8.74 15.25
N ASP A 364 -5.18 -9.95 14.95
CA ASP A 364 -6.10 -10.73 15.77
C ASP A 364 -5.31 -11.56 16.80
N PRO A 365 -5.40 -11.25 18.11
CA PRO A 365 -4.68 -11.98 19.14
C PRO A 365 -5.30 -13.33 19.49
N TYR A 366 -6.51 -13.66 19.02
CA TYR A 366 -7.20 -14.90 19.41
C TYR A 366 -6.81 -16.09 18.53
N SER A 367 -6.18 -15.82 17.40
CA SER A 367 -5.45 -16.79 16.59
C SER A 367 -3.98 -16.82 17.00
N TRP A 368 -3.26 -17.88 16.65
CA TRP A 368 -1.81 -17.90 16.86
C TRP A 368 -1.14 -16.81 16.02
N VAL A 369 -0.44 -15.91 16.69
CA VAL A 369 0.42 -14.87 16.10
C VAL A 369 1.86 -15.35 16.25
N GLN A 370 2.63 -15.37 15.16
CA GLN A 370 4.06 -15.71 15.25
C GLN A 370 4.79 -14.65 16.10
N ALA A 371 5.76 -15.08 16.92
CA ALA A 371 6.50 -14.18 17.80
C ALA A 371 7.35 -13.18 17.02
N GLU A 372 7.82 -13.60 15.85
CA GLU A 372 8.53 -12.82 14.86
C GLU A 372 7.60 -12.02 13.93
N THR A 373 6.29 -11.95 14.23
CA THR A 373 5.40 -10.88 13.75
C THR A 373 5.54 -9.68 14.66
N MET A 374 6.32 -8.68 14.25
CA MET A 374 6.67 -7.54 15.11
C MET A 374 6.74 -6.22 14.36
N PHE A 375 6.46 -5.14 15.08
CA PHE A 375 6.68 -3.77 14.65
C PHE A 375 8.14 -3.35 14.86
N THR A 376 8.68 -3.64 16.05
CA THR A 376 10.06 -3.32 16.45
C THR A 376 10.54 -4.30 17.53
N GLN A 377 11.85 -4.34 17.74
CA GLN A 377 12.52 -5.23 18.69
C GLN A 377 13.85 -4.64 19.15
N ALA A 378 14.41 -5.17 20.24
CA ALA A 378 15.81 -4.96 20.57
C ALA A 378 16.45 -6.22 21.17
N GLY A 379 17.68 -6.48 20.74
CA GLY A 379 18.57 -7.49 21.33
C GLY A 379 18.34 -8.93 20.85
N ILE A 380 17.27 -9.19 20.09
CA ILE A 380 16.95 -10.54 19.58
C ILE A 380 17.52 -10.79 18.18
N THR A 381 17.43 -12.04 17.76
CA THR A 381 17.55 -12.46 16.36
C THR A 381 16.31 -13.26 15.96
N CYS A 382 16.11 -13.46 14.66
CA CYS A 382 15.13 -14.43 14.16
C CYS A 382 15.88 -15.58 13.50
N LYS A 383 15.56 -16.81 13.88
CA LYS A 383 16.12 -18.02 13.29
C LYS A 383 15.02 -18.74 12.52
N GLY A 384 15.34 -19.21 11.31
CA GLY A 384 14.41 -19.99 10.50
C GLY A 384 15.00 -21.30 10.00
N ASN A 385 14.11 -22.19 9.54
CA ASN A 385 14.48 -23.50 8.98
C ASN A 385 14.75 -23.45 7.46
N GLY A 386 14.57 -22.30 6.83
CA GLY A 386 14.71 -22.13 5.37
C GLY A 386 13.48 -22.59 4.57
N ASP A 387 12.37 -22.88 5.23
CA ASP A 387 11.08 -23.29 4.64
C ASP A 387 9.94 -22.29 4.93
N GLY A 388 10.28 -21.11 5.46
CA GLY A 388 9.31 -20.08 5.87
C GLY A 388 8.92 -20.10 7.33
N SER A 389 9.28 -21.16 8.08
CA SER A 389 9.13 -21.20 9.54
C SER A 389 10.30 -20.53 10.23
N ALA A 390 10.00 -19.68 11.21
CA ALA A 390 10.97 -18.95 12.00
C ALA A 390 10.49 -18.80 13.46
N TRP A 391 11.38 -18.30 14.31
CA TRP A 391 11.10 -17.95 15.69
C TRP A 391 12.09 -16.90 16.18
N VAL A 392 11.73 -16.21 17.27
CA VAL A 392 12.62 -15.28 17.96
C VAL A 392 13.64 -16.07 18.78
N SER A 393 14.92 -15.75 18.61
CA SER A 393 16.07 -16.42 19.22
C SER A 393 17.10 -15.45 19.79
N ASP A 394 18.18 -16.00 20.37
CA ASP A 394 19.27 -15.28 21.03
C ASP A 394 18.79 -14.27 22.07
N ILE A 395 17.71 -14.64 22.77
CA ILE A 395 17.05 -13.84 23.79
C ILE A 395 17.91 -13.78 25.05
N SER A 396 18.10 -12.56 25.55
CA SER A 396 18.76 -12.22 26.81
C SER A 396 17.86 -11.36 27.71
N ASN A 397 18.30 -11.18 28.96
CA ASN A 397 17.57 -10.35 29.93
C ASN A 397 17.43 -8.90 29.44
N GLY A 398 16.18 -8.45 29.30
CA GLY A 398 15.86 -7.07 28.92
C GLY A 398 15.59 -6.87 27.43
N ASP A 399 15.86 -7.88 26.61
CA ASP A 399 15.47 -7.90 25.20
C ASP A 399 13.95 -7.88 25.07
N PHE A 400 13.43 -7.43 23.94
CA PHE A 400 11.99 -7.39 23.73
C PHE A 400 11.58 -7.47 22.26
N THR A 401 10.31 -7.84 22.05
CA THR A 401 9.59 -7.63 20.79
C THR A 401 8.33 -6.82 21.07
N LYS A 402 7.88 -6.01 20.10
CA LYS A 402 6.66 -5.22 20.19
C LYS A 402 5.79 -5.41 18.96
N VAL A 403 4.49 -5.55 19.17
CA VAL A 403 3.44 -5.59 18.14
C VAL A 403 2.51 -4.39 18.33
N LYS A 404 2.19 -3.68 17.26
CA LYS A 404 1.28 -2.52 17.30
C LYS A 404 -0.13 -2.89 16.86
N GLY A 405 -1.12 -2.26 17.49
CA GLY A 405 -2.50 -2.34 17.01
C GLY A 405 -3.20 -3.70 17.17
N VAL A 406 -2.86 -4.46 18.22
CA VAL A 406 -3.49 -5.74 18.55
C VAL A 406 -4.94 -5.55 18.97
N LYS A 407 -5.88 -6.26 18.34
CA LYS A 407 -7.33 -6.08 18.54
C LYS A 407 -7.91 -7.07 19.56
N PHE A 408 -7.93 -6.70 20.83
CA PHE A 408 -8.59 -7.46 21.91
C PHE A 408 -10.11 -7.26 21.91
N SER A 409 -10.79 -7.64 20.83
CA SER A 409 -12.23 -7.43 20.61
C SER A 409 -13.14 -8.24 21.55
N LYS A 410 -12.64 -9.33 22.13
CA LYS A 410 -13.35 -10.18 23.11
C LYS A 410 -12.85 -9.97 24.54
N GLY A 411 -11.98 -8.97 24.74
CA GLY A 411 -11.15 -8.85 25.93
C GLY A 411 -10.14 -10.00 26.08
N ALA A 412 -9.21 -9.88 27.02
CA ALA A 412 -8.28 -10.95 27.37
C ALA A 412 -7.84 -10.83 28.84
N ASN A 413 -7.66 -11.97 29.51
CA ASN A 413 -7.15 -12.08 30.87
C ASN A 413 -5.96 -13.05 30.99
N ALA A 414 -5.54 -13.65 29.88
CA ALA A 414 -4.37 -14.51 29.81
C ALA A 414 -3.71 -14.39 28.44
N ILE A 415 -2.41 -14.69 28.38
CA ILE A 415 -1.68 -14.91 27.13
C ILE A 415 -0.94 -16.25 27.24
N THR A 416 -1.03 -17.03 26.18
CA THR A 416 -0.24 -18.26 26.00
C THR A 416 0.88 -17.98 25.01
N ALA A 417 2.10 -18.38 25.37
CA ALA A 417 3.30 -18.31 24.54
C ALA A 417 3.88 -19.71 24.32
N THR A 418 4.24 -20.05 23.09
CA THR A 418 4.98 -21.26 22.74
C THR A 418 6.48 -20.97 22.77
N VAL A 419 7.21 -21.66 23.64
CA VAL A 419 8.62 -21.36 23.98
C VAL A 419 9.44 -22.66 24.03
N GLN A 420 10.72 -22.59 23.66
CA GLN A 420 11.72 -23.63 23.89
C GLN A 420 12.80 -23.08 24.82
N SER A 421 13.07 -23.73 25.95
CA SER A 421 14.07 -23.27 26.93
C SER A 421 14.82 -24.43 27.57
N SER A 422 16.10 -24.21 27.90
CA SER A 422 16.94 -25.12 28.68
C SER A 422 16.92 -24.81 30.19
N GLY A 423 16.26 -23.73 30.61
CA GLY A 423 16.25 -23.27 31.99
C GLY A 423 14.93 -22.59 32.35
N ASN A 424 14.94 -21.85 33.47
CA ASN A 424 13.80 -21.05 33.88
C ASN A 424 13.92 -19.63 33.32
N GLY A 425 12.80 -18.99 33.06
CA GLY A 425 12.72 -17.62 32.59
C GLY A 425 11.30 -17.07 32.70
N SER A 426 11.08 -15.89 32.12
CA SER A 426 9.74 -15.34 31.98
C SER A 426 9.64 -14.35 30.82
N ILE A 427 8.41 -14.13 30.38
CA ILE A 427 8.03 -13.06 29.45
C ILE A 427 7.10 -12.12 30.22
N GLU A 428 7.54 -10.88 30.41
CA GLU A 428 6.69 -9.80 30.90
C GLU A 428 5.84 -9.28 29.73
N VAL A 429 4.52 -9.31 29.88
CA VAL A 429 3.57 -8.73 28.92
C VAL A 429 3.26 -7.31 29.35
N ARG A 430 3.61 -6.33 28.52
CA ARG A 430 3.45 -4.90 28.81
C ARG A 430 2.62 -4.18 27.76
N GLU A 431 1.81 -3.22 28.19
CA GLU A 431 1.07 -2.32 27.29
C GLU A 431 1.98 -1.18 26.78
N GLY A 432 1.98 -0.94 25.48
CA GLY A 432 2.73 0.16 24.85
C GLY A 432 4.17 -0.20 24.53
N ASN A 433 5.06 -0.17 25.53
CA ASN A 433 6.50 -0.35 25.35
C ASN A 433 7.15 -1.10 26.54
N GLN A 434 8.46 -1.28 26.50
CA GLN A 434 9.24 -2.03 27.49
C GLN A 434 9.16 -1.49 28.92
N SER A 435 8.88 -0.19 29.08
CA SER A 435 8.67 0.47 30.37
C SER A 435 7.18 0.70 30.68
N GLY A 436 6.29 0.23 29.81
CA GLY A 436 4.85 0.39 29.93
C GLY A 436 4.25 -0.45 31.05
N LYS A 437 2.94 -0.29 31.25
CA LYS A 437 2.19 -0.98 32.30
C LYS A 437 2.39 -2.49 32.18
N LEU A 438 2.89 -3.12 33.23
CA LEU A 438 2.95 -4.58 33.33
C LEU A 438 1.51 -5.12 33.44
N LEU A 439 1.11 -5.90 32.45
CA LEU A 439 -0.18 -6.56 32.42
C LEU A 439 -0.12 -7.89 33.14
N GLY A 440 0.96 -8.64 32.95
CA GLY A 440 1.23 -9.90 33.64
C GLY A 440 2.52 -10.54 33.18
N THR A 441 2.82 -11.72 33.71
CA THR A 441 4.07 -12.44 33.45
C THR A 441 3.78 -13.89 33.10
N ILE A 442 4.37 -14.36 32.01
CA ILE A 442 4.36 -15.77 31.60
C ILE A 442 5.63 -16.42 32.14
N ASN A 443 5.49 -17.31 33.12
CA ASN A 443 6.64 -18.03 33.68
C ASN A 443 7.00 -19.21 32.78
N ILE A 444 8.28 -19.32 32.44
CA ILE A 444 8.83 -20.35 31.56
C ILE A 444 9.69 -21.29 32.41
N SER A 445 9.53 -22.59 32.18
CA SER A 445 10.41 -23.62 32.72
C SER A 445 11.10 -24.39 31.59
N ASN A 446 12.09 -25.20 31.96
CA ASN A 446 12.83 -26.03 31.02
C ASN A 446 11.87 -26.92 30.21
N THR A 447 12.00 -26.86 28.89
CA THR A 447 11.14 -27.60 27.96
C THR A 447 11.75 -28.89 27.45
N ASN A 448 12.97 -29.23 27.90
CA ASN A 448 13.78 -30.36 27.41
C ASN A 448 13.99 -30.30 25.89
N GLY A 449 14.24 -29.10 25.36
CA GLY A 449 14.60 -28.90 23.96
C GLY A 449 13.44 -28.98 22.96
N SER A 450 12.18 -28.98 23.40
CA SER A 450 11.01 -28.89 22.52
C SER A 450 10.22 -27.60 22.75
N PHE A 451 9.49 -27.12 21.76
CA PHE A 451 8.55 -26.01 21.96
C PHE A 451 7.35 -26.46 22.79
N LYS A 452 6.99 -25.68 23.82
CA LYS A 452 5.87 -25.94 24.73
C LYS A 452 5.11 -24.66 25.05
N ASP A 453 3.82 -24.80 25.31
CA ASP A 453 2.94 -23.69 25.65
C ASP A 453 3.03 -23.36 27.15
N PHE A 454 3.21 -22.08 27.44
CA PHE A 454 3.17 -21.50 28.79
C PHE A 454 2.11 -20.41 28.82
N THR A 455 1.23 -20.43 29.82
CA THR A 455 0.17 -19.43 29.96
C THR A 455 0.42 -18.57 31.19
N GLY A 456 0.40 -17.25 31.00
CA GLY A 456 0.45 -16.27 32.09
C GLY A 456 -0.87 -15.50 32.17
N ASN A 457 -1.37 -15.32 33.39
CA ASN A 457 -2.49 -14.43 33.63
C ASN A 457 -2.05 -12.97 33.43
N ILE A 458 -2.92 -12.17 32.82
CA ILE A 458 -2.74 -10.73 32.66
C ILE A 458 -3.92 -9.98 33.27
N SER A 459 -3.68 -8.73 33.65
CA SER A 459 -4.74 -7.75 33.92
C SER A 459 -5.68 -7.69 32.73
N SER A 460 -6.99 -7.62 32.98
CA SER A 460 -7.99 -7.59 31.91
C SER A 460 -7.73 -6.41 30.95
N ILE A 461 -7.64 -6.72 29.66
CA ILE A 461 -7.44 -5.74 28.59
C ILE A 461 -8.51 -5.91 27.50
N SER A 462 -8.80 -4.85 26.78
CA SER A 462 -9.76 -4.81 25.67
C SER A 462 -9.42 -3.69 24.68
N GLY A 463 -10.08 -3.72 23.52
CA GLY A 463 -9.87 -2.73 22.46
C GLY A 463 -8.55 -2.93 21.71
N THR A 464 -8.07 -1.88 21.06
CA THR A 464 -6.81 -1.92 20.29
C THR A 464 -5.64 -1.49 21.17
N LYS A 465 -4.61 -2.34 21.29
CA LYS A 465 -3.46 -2.12 22.17
C LYS A 465 -2.15 -2.44 21.47
N ASP A 466 -1.10 -1.71 21.83
CA ASP A 466 0.28 -2.11 21.53
C ASP A 466 0.75 -3.04 22.64
N ILE A 467 1.36 -4.17 22.28
CA ILE A 467 1.83 -5.18 23.23
C ILE A 467 3.33 -5.35 23.07
N CYS A 468 4.05 -5.24 24.19
CA CYS A 468 5.49 -5.45 24.28
C CYS A 468 5.77 -6.68 25.15
N PHE A 469 6.54 -7.62 24.62
CA PHE A 469 7.01 -8.81 25.32
C PHE A 469 8.46 -8.58 25.75
N VAL A 470 8.70 -8.36 27.04
CA VAL A 470 10.04 -8.15 27.61
C VAL A 470 10.54 -9.45 28.21
N PHE A 471 11.75 -9.86 27.84
CA PHE A 471 12.27 -11.18 28.14
C PHE A 471 13.17 -11.20 29.38
N ARG A 472 13.04 -12.25 30.20
CA ARG A 472 13.87 -12.54 31.36
C ARG A 472 14.33 -14.00 31.29
N GLY A 473 15.55 -14.23 30.85
CA GLY A 473 16.17 -15.54 30.70
C GLY A 473 16.63 -15.77 29.26
N THR A 474 17.01 -17.00 28.96
CA THR A 474 17.46 -17.42 27.62
C THR A 474 16.56 -18.55 27.13
N PHE A 475 15.89 -18.30 26.01
CA PHE A 475 14.94 -19.21 25.38
C PHE A 475 14.68 -18.78 23.93
N ALA A 476 13.92 -19.59 23.19
CA ALA A 476 13.36 -19.26 21.90
C ALA A 476 11.84 -19.09 22.03
N PHE A 477 11.27 -18.10 21.33
CA PHE A 477 9.85 -17.75 21.38
C PHE A 477 9.25 -17.85 19.97
N ASP A 478 8.27 -18.73 19.79
CA ASP A 478 7.74 -19.12 18.48
C ASP A 478 6.44 -18.39 18.14
N ARG A 479 5.49 -18.34 19.07
CA ARG A 479 4.17 -17.76 18.84
C ARG A 479 3.42 -17.48 20.12
N TRP A 480 2.39 -16.66 20.03
CA TRP A 480 1.52 -16.35 21.14
C TRP A 480 0.06 -16.21 20.72
N LYS A 481 -0.84 -16.31 21.69
CA LYS A 481 -2.26 -15.98 21.53
C LYS A 481 -2.83 -15.50 22.86
N ALA A 482 -3.87 -14.68 22.80
CA ALA A 482 -4.66 -14.30 23.95
C ALA A 482 -5.66 -15.40 24.32
N GLY A 483 -5.80 -15.65 25.62
CA GLY A 483 -6.92 -16.38 26.17
C GLY A 483 -8.16 -15.49 26.17
N GLU A 484 -9.28 -16.01 25.69
CA GLU A 484 -10.57 -15.34 25.84
C GLU A 484 -10.86 -15.19 27.35
N GLY A 485 -11.16 -13.96 27.79
CA GLY A 485 -11.54 -13.76 29.18
C GLY A 485 -12.86 -14.47 29.46
N SER A 486 -12.94 -15.26 30.54
CA SER A 486 -14.20 -15.83 31.04
C SER A 486 -15.10 -14.72 31.59
N GLY A 487 -15.72 -13.97 30.69
CA GLY A 487 -16.93 -13.22 30.93
C GLY A 487 -18.08 -14.01 30.30
N SER A 488 -19.11 -14.30 31.07
CA SER A 488 -20.38 -14.85 30.60
C SER A 488 -20.81 -14.25 29.26
N SER A 489 -21.44 -15.04 28.39
CA SER A 489 -22.37 -14.51 27.38
C SER A 489 -23.53 -13.82 28.10
N GLN A 490 -23.30 -12.59 28.52
CA GLN A 490 -24.31 -11.57 28.70
C GLN A 490 -24.09 -10.57 27.58
N GLU A 491 -25.16 -10.27 26.86
CA GLU A 491 -25.34 -9.01 26.16
C GLU A 491 -24.76 -7.86 27.02
N PRO A 492 -23.98 -6.92 26.46
CA PRO A 492 -23.16 -6.03 27.27
C PRO A 492 -24.03 -5.16 28.19
N ALA A 493 -23.96 -5.44 29.49
CA ALA A 493 -24.37 -4.49 30.52
C ALA A 493 -23.44 -3.26 30.49
N PRO A 494 -23.92 -2.07 30.90
CA PRO A 494 -23.38 -0.77 30.52
C PRO A 494 -21.94 -0.58 30.99
N GLN A 495 -21.11 0.06 30.14
CA GLN A 495 -19.79 0.57 30.53
C GLN A 495 -19.87 1.44 31.80
N PRO A 496 -18.80 1.49 32.62
CA PRO A 496 -18.69 2.48 33.68
C PRO A 496 -18.90 3.87 33.09
N GLN A 497 -19.79 4.61 33.75
CA GLN A 497 -20.05 6.02 33.52
C GLN A 497 -18.70 6.74 33.28
N PRO A 498 -18.55 7.53 32.20
CA PRO A 498 -17.61 8.63 32.23
C PRO A 498 -17.91 9.38 33.53
N THR A 499 -16.90 9.70 34.33
CA THR A 499 -17.08 10.79 35.29
C THR A 499 -17.77 11.91 34.53
N GLU A 500 -18.87 12.41 35.10
CA GLU A 500 -19.58 13.59 34.64
C GLU A 500 -18.57 14.75 34.58
N GLY A 501 -17.80 14.84 33.50
CA GLY A 501 -17.65 16.12 32.87
C GLY A 501 -19.03 16.46 32.38
N ASN A 502 -19.62 17.54 32.89
CA ASN A 502 -20.84 18.14 32.36
C ASN A 502 -20.66 18.40 30.85
N VAL A 503 -20.83 17.38 30.01
CA VAL A 503 -21.04 17.57 28.58
C VAL A 503 -22.50 17.89 28.47
N ASN A 504 -22.83 19.18 28.34
CA ASN A 504 -24.19 19.61 28.08
C ASN A 504 -24.73 18.80 26.90
N LYS A 505 -25.68 17.89 27.16
CA LYS A 505 -26.33 17.10 26.10
C LYS A 505 -26.91 18.08 25.08
N ASN A 506 -26.65 17.84 23.80
CA ASN A 506 -27.02 18.75 22.69
C ASN A 506 -26.26 20.10 22.67
N SER A 507 -25.18 20.26 23.43
CA SER A 507 -24.23 21.36 23.19
C SER A 507 -23.50 21.17 21.87
N THR A 508 -23.15 22.28 21.23
CA THR A 508 -22.29 22.27 20.04
C THR A 508 -20.92 21.69 20.38
N ALA A 509 -20.52 20.67 19.63
CA ALA A 509 -19.22 20.04 19.70
C ALA A 509 -18.27 20.67 18.66
N THR A 510 -16.99 20.82 19.02
CA THR A 510 -15.94 21.22 18.09
C THR A 510 -15.17 19.99 17.65
N ILE A 511 -15.17 19.71 16.35
CA ILE A 511 -14.32 18.71 15.72
C ILE A 511 -13.15 19.46 15.09
N ALA A 512 -11.91 19.06 15.36
CA ALA A 512 -10.74 19.75 14.80
C ALA A 512 -10.74 19.70 13.27
N ASP A 513 -10.27 20.76 12.61
CA ASP A 513 -10.14 20.77 11.16
C ASP A 513 -9.26 19.61 10.68
N GLY A 514 -9.67 18.93 9.62
CA GLY A 514 -8.95 17.75 9.15
C GLY A 514 -9.80 16.79 8.34
N TRP A 515 -9.14 15.78 7.76
CA TRP A 515 -9.82 14.71 7.03
C TRP A 515 -10.34 13.64 7.99
N TYR A 516 -11.61 13.27 7.85
CA TYR A 516 -12.27 12.22 8.62
C TYR A 516 -13.02 11.24 7.73
N TYR A 517 -13.17 10.01 8.22
CA TYR A 517 -14.24 9.10 7.83
C TYR A 517 -15.39 9.25 8.84
N LEU A 518 -16.62 9.38 8.36
CA LEU A 518 -17.79 9.51 9.23
C LEU A 518 -18.49 8.16 9.31
N LYS A 519 -18.41 7.47 10.45
CA LYS A 519 -18.98 6.14 10.65
C LYS A 519 -20.30 6.21 11.41
N ASN A 520 -21.36 5.65 10.85
CA ASN A 520 -22.65 5.57 11.54
C ASN A 520 -22.65 4.46 12.61
N THR A 521 -23.17 4.73 13.81
CA THR A 521 -23.13 3.78 14.94
C THR A 521 -24.10 2.61 14.79
N ASN A 522 -25.25 2.80 14.14
CA ASN A 522 -26.22 1.72 13.91
C ASN A 522 -25.72 0.66 12.90
N SER A 523 -25.18 1.12 11.77
CA SER A 523 -24.82 0.28 10.62
C SER A 523 -23.35 -0.14 10.60
N GLN A 524 -22.50 0.55 11.37
CA GLN A 524 -21.04 0.43 11.35
C GLN A 524 -20.40 0.69 9.97
N ARG A 525 -21.11 1.44 9.12
CA ARG A 525 -20.71 1.84 7.77
C ARG A 525 -20.40 3.32 7.69
N TYR A 526 -19.75 3.73 6.61
CA TYR A 526 -19.22 5.06 6.44
C TYR A 526 -20.06 5.88 5.47
N LEU A 527 -20.21 7.18 5.77
CA LEU A 527 -20.78 8.17 4.88
C LEU A 527 -19.96 8.20 3.58
N THR A 528 -20.58 7.83 2.47
CA THR A 528 -19.91 7.51 1.21
C THR A 528 -20.64 8.19 0.06
N VAL A 529 -19.90 8.91 -0.80
CA VAL A 529 -20.42 9.35 -2.10
C VAL A 529 -20.64 8.13 -2.98
N GLU A 530 -21.86 7.97 -3.48
CA GLU A 530 -22.25 6.81 -4.27
C GLU A 530 -21.38 6.66 -5.51
N GLY A 531 -20.84 5.44 -5.70
CA GLY A 531 -19.97 5.11 -6.82
C GLY A 531 -18.62 5.85 -6.84
N ASP A 532 -18.21 6.51 -5.75
CA ASP A 532 -17.01 7.35 -5.70
C ASP A 532 -17.02 8.46 -6.79
N SER A 533 -18.23 8.89 -7.20
CA SER A 533 -18.40 9.73 -8.40
C SER A 533 -18.24 11.23 -8.09
N ALA A 534 -17.17 11.83 -8.61
CA ALA A 534 -16.85 13.25 -8.49
C ALA A 534 -17.74 14.16 -9.38
N LYS A 535 -19.06 14.12 -9.16
CA LYS A 535 -20.06 14.88 -9.91
C LYS A 535 -21.03 15.58 -8.94
N ALA A 536 -21.43 16.81 -9.28
CA ALA A 536 -22.44 17.52 -8.50
C ALA A 536 -23.78 16.77 -8.55
N ALA A 537 -24.52 16.82 -7.45
CA ALA A 537 -25.74 16.08 -7.17
C ALA A 537 -25.58 14.54 -7.11
N THR A 538 -24.36 14.02 -7.02
CA THR A 538 -24.17 12.58 -6.71
C THR A 538 -24.68 12.28 -5.31
N ASN A 539 -25.44 11.21 -5.18
CA ASN A 539 -26.04 10.77 -3.94
C ASN A 539 -25.00 10.41 -2.86
N VAL A 540 -25.39 10.53 -1.59
CA VAL A 540 -24.59 10.07 -0.46
C VAL A 540 -25.32 8.93 0.25
N ILE A 541 -24.61 7.82 0.40
CA ILE A 541 -25.08 6.57 0.98
C ILE A 541 -24.21 6.20 2.19
N ILE A 542 -24.56 5.13 2.90
CA ILE A 542 -23.60 4.40 3.73
C ILE A 542 -23.03 3.19 2.98
N SER A 543 -21.74 2.94 3.15
CA SER A 543 -21.06 1.77 2.60
C SER A 543 -19.95 1.28 3.52
N LYS A 544 -19.52 0.03 3.36
CA LYS A 544 -18.36 -0.55 4.04
C LYS A 544 -17.13 0.33 3.86
N GLY A 545 -16.34 0.49 4.92
CA GLY A 545 -15.11 1.28 4.87
C GLY A 545 -14.08 0.66 3.95
N THR A 546 -13.83 1.32 2.82
CA THR A 546 -12.84 0.93 1.81
C THR A 546 -11.70 1.96 1.71
N GLY A 547 -11.90 3.17 2.26
CA GLY A 547 -10.91 4.25 2.27
C GLY A 547 -10.83 5.06 0.98
N VAL A 548 -11.78 4.86 0.06
CA VAL A 548 -11.92 5.61 -1.20
C VAL A 548 -12.16 7.10 -0.94
N GLN A 549 -11.93 7.95 -1.95
CA GLN A 549 -11.94 9.40 -1.77
C GLN A 549 -13.32 9.94 -1.37
N GLY A 550 -14.38 9.34 -1.89
CA GLY A 550 -15.78 9.60 -1.58
C GLY A 550 -16.19 9.19 -0.16
N GLN A 551 -15.32 8.54 0.60
CA GLN A 551 -15.52 8.29 2.04
C GLN A 551 -14.83 9.33 2.93
N LYS A 552 -13.95 10.17 2.37
CA LYS A 552 -13.21 11.17 3.13
C LYS A 552 -13.95 12.49 3.12
N TRP A 553 -14.08 13.08 4.30
CA TRP A 553 -14.72 14.36 4.51
C TRP A 553 -13.78 15.26 5.30
N TYR A 554 -13.36 16.37 4.71
CA TYR A 554 -12.61 17.38 5.42
C TYR A 554 -13.58 18.23 6.23
N VAL A 555 -13.43 18.18 7.54
CA VAL A 555 -14.10 19.09 8.48
C VAL A 555 -13.37 20.41 8.43
N GLU A 556 -14.11 21.50 8.18
CA GLU A 556 -13.63 22.87 8.28
C GLU A 556 -14.59 23.66 9.19
N ASN A 557 -14.09 24.19 10.30
CA ASN A 557 -14.85 25.03 11.23
C ASN A 557 -15.05 26.44 10.65
N LYS A 558 -16.29 26.96 10.70
CA LYS A 558 -16.62 28.31 10.20
C LYS A 558 -16.49 29.41 11.27
N GLY A 559 -16.12 29.05 12.50
CA GLY A 559 -15.94 29.99 13.63
C GLY A 559 -17.23 30.44 14.33
N ASN A 560 -18.40 30.04 13.82
CA ASN A 560 -19.73 30.38 14.36
C ASN A 560 -20.50 29.15 14.91
N GLY A 561 -19.79 28.04 15.15
CA GLY A 561 -20.37 26.77 15.60
C GLY A 561 -20.75 25.80 14.47
N TYR A 562 -20.82 26.27 13.22
CA TYR A 562 -21.03 25.39 12.07
C TYR A 562 -19.70 24.89 11.47
N ILE A 563 -19.79 23.76 10.80
CA ILE A 563 -18.74 23.16 9.98
C ILE A 563 -19.21 23.01 8.53
N THR A 564 -18.27 22.89 7.61
CA THR A 564 -18.49 22.33 6.26
C THR A 564 -17.81 20.97 6.17
N LEU A 565 -18.36 20.08 5.34
CA LEU A 565 -17.82 18.74 5.08
C LEU A 565 -17.42 18.62 3.61
N LYS A 566 -16.16 18.91 3.29
CA LYS A 566 -15.66 18.83 1.92
C LYS A 566 -15.33 17.39 1.53
N SER A 567 -15.85 16.92 0.41
CA SER A 567 -15.58 15.58 -0.11
C SER A 567 -14.12 15.44 -0.56
N GLY A 568 -13.53 14.26 -0.35
CA GLY A 568 -12.21 13.89 -0.88
C GLY A 568 -12.17 13.81 -2.42
N LEU A 569 -13.33 13.86 -3.08
CA LEU A 569 -13.47 13.80 -4.54
C LEU A 569 -13.24 15.13 -5.27
N GLY A 570 -12.86 16.20 -4.56
CA GLY A 570 -12.47 17.47 -5.18
C GLY A 570 -13.18 18.67 -4.56
N ASN A 571 -13.65 19.59 -5.39
CA ASN A 571 -14.30 20.83 -4.93
C ASN A 571 -15.81 20.66 -4.70
N PHE A 572 -16.18 19.62 -3.95
CA PHE A 572 -17.56 19.33 -3.58
C PHE A 572 -17.74 19.34 -2.06
N MET A 573 -18.89 19.79 -1.59
CA MET A 573 -19.32 19.74 -0.19
C MET A 573 -20.46 18.73 -0.04
N LEU A 574 -20.58 18.13 1.14
CA LEU A 574 -21.84 17.51 1.56
C LEU A 574 -22.93 18.59 1.53
N ASP A 575 -24.08 18.25 0.97
CA ASP A 575 -25.12 19.20 0.60
C ASP A 575 -26.49 18.58 0.86
N VAL A 576 -27.37 19.30 1.56
CA VAL A 576 -28.80 18.96 1.61
C VAL A 576 -29.42 19.37 0.28
N ALA A 577 -29.94 18.41 -0.48
CA ALA A 577 -30.39 18.65 -1.84
C ALA A 577 -31.46 19.76 -1.90
N ASN A 578 -31.19 20.78 -2.71
CA ASN A 578 -31.99 22.00 -2.86
C ASN A 578 -32.18 22.82 -1.55
N GLY A 579 -31.38 22.55 -0.51
CA GLY A 579 -31.48 23.22 0.79
C GLY A 579 -32.84 23.07 1.46
N LYS A 580 -33.59 22.00 1.15
CA LYS A 580 -34.94 21.80 1.67
C LYS A 580 -34.95 21.61 3.20
N ASP A 581 -36.07 21.94 3.82
CA ASP A 581 -36.35 21.71 5.24
C ASP A 581 -37.49 20.70 5.43
N GLU A 582 -37.31 19.48 4.92
CA GLU A 582 -38.28 18.39 5.04
C GLU A 582 -37.58 17.07 5.40
N ASP A 583 -38.31 16.18 6.08
CA ASP A 583 -37.84 14.82 6.38
C ASP A 583 -37.66 14.03 5.08
N GLY A 584 -36.57 13.30 4.99
CA GLY A 584 -36.21 12.56 3.78
C GLY A 584 -35.55 13.41 2.70
N ALA A 585 -35.33 14.71 2.92
CA ALA A 585 -34.55 15.49 1.96
C ALA A 585 -33.13 14.91 1.84
N ASN A 586 -32.73 14.65 0.60
CA ASN A 586 -31.56 13.83 0.31
C ASN A 586 -30.24 14.52 0.68
N LEU A 587 -29.24 13.75 1.12
CA LEU A 587 -27.85 14.25 1.14
C LEU A 587 -27.15 13.85 -0.16
N GLN A 588 -26.47 14.82 -0.75
CA GLN A 588 -25.69 14.67 -1.96
C GLN A 588 -24.34 15.37 -1.80
N ILE A 589 -23.45 15.23 -2.78
CA ILE A 589 -22.35 16.18 -2.95
C ILE A 589 -22.72 17.25 -3.98
N TYR A 590 -22.35 18.49 -3.74
CA TYR A 590 -22.55 19.58 -4.69
C TYR A 590 -21.34 20.50 -4.72
N THR A 591 -21.15 21.26 -5.81
CA THR A 591 -20.06 22.22 -5.94
C THR A 591 -20.04 23.16 -4.73
N ALA A 592 -18.88 23.57 -4.23
CA ALA A 592 -18.83 24.48 -3.08
C ALA A 592 -19.42 25.86 -3.45
N TYR A 593 -20.49 26.29 -2.78
CA TYR A 593 -21.07 27.64 -2.92
C TYR A 593 -21.31 28.34 -1.58
N GLY A 594 -21.13 27.66 -0.44
CA GLY A 594 -21.02 28.29 0.89
C GLY A 594 -22.34 28.70 1.54
N HIS A 595 -23.49 28.26 1.02
CA HIS A 595 -24.81 28.51 1.60
C HIS A 595 -25.17 27.51 2.72
N ASP A 596 -26.34 27.69 3.33
CA ASP A 596 -26.78 26.93 4.50
C ASP A 596 -26.97 25.43 4.22
N ALA A 597 -27.28 25.03 2.99
CA ALA A 597 -27.39 23.63 2.58
C ALA A 597 -26.09 22.83 2.74
N GLN A 598 -24.93 23.51 2.80
CA GLN A 598 -23.59 22.90 2.92
C GLN A 598 -23.00 23.05 4.32
N GLN A 599 -23.76 23.60 5.26
CA GLN A 599 -23.32 23.89 6.62
C GLN A 599 -24.04 22.99 7.61
N PHE A 600 -23.26 22.44 8.54
CA PHE A 600 -23.73 21.46 9.51
C PHE A 600 -23.26 21.85 10.91
N ILE A 601 -24.01 21.47 11.94
CA ILE A 601 -23.62 21.65 13.33
C ILE A 601 -23.42 20.30 13.98
N VAL A 602 -22.27 20.10 14.63
CA VAL A 602 -22.00 18.86 15.36
C VAL A 602 -22.47 19.05 16.79
N LYS A 603 -23.30 18.14 17.30
CA LYS A 603 -23.82 18.19 18.66
C LYS A 603 -23.31 16.99 19.48
N ASN A 604 -22.95 17.25 20.73
CA ASN A 604 -22.58 16.20 21.68
C ASN A 604 -23.78 15.32 22.01
N THR A 605 -23.60 14.01 21.95
CA THR A 605 -24.57 13.05 22.49
C THR A 605 -24.27 12.75 23.97
N LYS A 606 -25.06 11.86 24.58
CA LYS A 606 -24.75 11.32 25.92
C LYS A 606 -23.49 10.43 25.92
N ASN A 607 -23.03 9.99 24.75
CA ASN A 607 -21.89 9.09 24.58
C ASN A 607 -20.68 9.90 24.07
N SER A 608 -19.59 9.92 24.83
CA SER A 608 -18.36 10.62 24.44
C SER A 608 -17.80 10.08 23.12
N GLY A 609 -17.39 10.98 22.21
CA GLY A 609 -16.88 10.62 20.88
C GLY A 609 -17.94 10.19 19.86
N VAL A 610 -19.22 10.21 20.24
CA VAL A 610 -20.37 9.97 19.35
C VAL A 610 -21.16 11.27 19.23
N TYR A 611 -21.46 11.63 17.99
CA TYR A 611 -22.04 12.91 17.64
C TYR A 611 -23.29 12.74 16.80
N THR A 612 -24.15 13.76 16.84
CA THR A 612 -25.26 13.92 15.88
C THR A 612 -24.96 15.16 15.05
N ILE A 613 -25.27 15.14 13.76
CA ILE A 613 -24.92 16.22 12.83
C ILE A 613 -26.21 16.90 12.35
N GLY A 614 -26.51 18.08 12.87
CA GLY A 614 -27.69 18.88 12.51
C GLY A 614 -27.46 19.66 11.22
N THR A 615 -28.49 19.81 10.40
CA THR A 615 -28.42 20.58 9.14
C THR A 615 -28.78 22.04 9.38
N LYS A 616 -27.99 22.97 8.83
CA LYS A 616 -28.31 24.41 8.97
C LYS A 616 -29.53 24.81 8.15
N SER A 617 -29.79 24.16 7.01
CA SER A 617 -30.98 24.38 6.18
C SER A 617 -32.30 24.12 6.93
N SER A 618 -32.28 23.28 7.97
CA SER A 618 -33.44 22.99 8.82
C SER A 618 -33.48 23.80 10.12
N SER A 619 -32.59 24.79 10.28
CA SER A 619 -32.35 25.47 11.55
C SER A 619 -32.12 24.50 12.72
N GLU A 620 -31.37 23.42 12.47
CA GLU A 620 -31.01 22.40 13.45
C GLU A 620 -32.19 21.56 13.97
N THR A 621 -33.33 21.56 13.27
CA THR A 621 -34.47 20.70 13.60
C THR A 621 -34.34 19.29 13.01
N LYS A 622 -33.47 19.12 11.99
CA LYS A 622 -33.19 17.85 11.30
C LYS A 622 -31.70 17.53 11.27
N TYR A 623 -31.40 16.24 11.20
CA TYR A 623 -30.06 15.69 11.36
C TYR A 623 -29.76 14.68 10.26
N ILE A 624 -28.47 14.49 9.94
CA ILE A 624 -28.01 13.46 9.01
C ILE A 624 -28.43 12.08 9.53
N ASP A 625 -29.22 11.38 8.73
CA ASP A 625 -29.96 10.18 9.06
C ASP A 625 -29.73 9.10 8.00
N VAL A 626 -29.36 7.89 8.45
CA VAL A 626 -29.39 6.71 7.60
C VAL A 626 -30.83 6.21 7.46
N TYR A 627 -31.38 6.37 6.25
CA TYR A 627 -32.80 6.20 5.96
C TYR A 627 -33.33 4.84 6.46
N ASN A 628 -34.47 4.89 7.16
CA ASN A 628 -35.16 3.72 7.71
C ASN A 628 -34.27 2.80 8.57
N HIS A 629 -33.29 3.38 9.28
CA HIS A 629 -32.33 2.63 10.09
C HIS A 629 -31.56 1.54 9.32
N GLY A 630 -31.43 1.69 7.99
CA GLY A 630 -30.80 0.67 7.16
C GLY A 630 -29.36 0.38 7.56
N LYS A 631 -28.95 -0.86 7.35
CA LYS A 631 -27.62 -1.38 7.78
C LYS A 631 -26.81 -1.94 6.63
N THR A 632 -27.28 -1.88 5.40
CA THR A 632 -26.62 -2.46 4.23
C THR A 632 -25.89 -1.40 3.42
N ASP A 633 -24.88 -1.82 2.67
CA ASP A 633 -24.18 -0.94 1.73
C ASP A 633 -25.20 -0.40 0.71
N GLY A 634 -25.08 0.88 0.34
CA GLY A 634 -26.04 1.53 -0.57
C GLY A 634 -27.27 2.10 0.12
N THR A 635 -27.43 1.95 1.44
CA THR A 635 -28.55 2.60 2.14
C THR A 635 -28.41 4.12 2.04
N ASN A 636 -29.48 4.78 1.61
CA ASN A 636 -29.51 6.23 1.42
C ASN A 636 -29.26 7.01 2.72
N VAL A 637 -28.60 8.16 2.60
CA VAL A 637 -28.48 9.13 3.70
C VAL A 637 -29.30 10.37 3.36
N CYS A 638 -30.16 10.77 4.28
CA CYS A 638 -31.06 11.92 4.17
C CYS A 638 -30.98 12.76 5.44
N GLN A 639 -31.64 13.91 5.48
CA GLN A 639 -31.92 14.57 6.75
C GLN A 639 -33.26 14.10 7.29
N TRP A 640 -33.37 14.01 8.62
CA TRP A 640 -34.63 13.67 9.27
C TRP A 640 -34.75 14.36 10.63
N SER A 641 -35.98 14.59 11.07
CA SER A 641 -36.34 15.08 12.41
C SER A 641 -35.54 14.34 13.48
N PHE A 642 -35.01 15.10 14.44
CA PHE A 642 -34.15 14.54 15.47
C PHE A 642 -34.93 13.62 16.43
N TYR A 643 -34.57 12.34 16.44
CA TYR A 643 -35.06 11.37 17.42
C TYR A 643 -33.94 10.82 18.31
N GLY A 644 -32.67 11.14 17.99
CA GLY A 644 -31.50 10.68 18.78
C GLY A 644 -31.27 9.17 18.70
N ASN A 645 -31.77 8.53 17.64
CA ASN A 645 -31.61 7.11 17.39
C ASN A 645 -30.21 6.81 16.80
N PRO A 646 -29.68 5.56 16.93
CA PRO A 646 -28.33 5.22 16.44
C PRO A 646 -28.11 5.42 14.92
N ASN A 647 -29.16 5.50 14.10
CA ASN A 647 -29.06 5.81 12.67
C ASN A 647 -28.76 7.30 12.40
N GLN A 648 -28.87 8.17 13.42
CA GLN A 648 -28.52 9.60 13.40
C GLN A 648 -27.20 9.90 14.12
N GLU A 649 -26.57 8.87 14.69
CA GLU A 649 -25.32 8.98 15.45
C GLU A 649 -24.11 8.60 14.60
N TRP A 650 -23.05 9.40 14.70
CA TRP A 650 -21.86 9.33 13.87
C TRP A 650 -20.58 9.45 14.71
N ILE A 651 -19.54 8.76 14.29
CA ILE A 651 -18.18 8.85 14.83
C ILE A 651 -17.30 9.49 13.76
N PHE A 652 -16.57 10.53 14.13
CA PHE A 652 -15.54 11.15 13.29
C PHE A 652 -14.22 10.43 13.50
N GLU A 653 -13.85 9.55 12.57
CA GLU A 653 -12.58 8.82 12.60
C GLU A 653 -11.53 9.59 11.78
N PRO A 654 -10.50 10.20 12.39
CA PRO A 654 -9.52 10.98 11.63
C PRO A 654 -8.78 10.08 10.64
N VAL A 655 -8.65 10.53 9.40
CA VAL A 655 -7.95 9.81 8.32
C VAL A 655 -6.46 9.67 8.64
N ASN A 656 -5.91 10.55 9.51
CA ASN A 656 -4.57 10.48 10.09
C ASN A 656 -4.65 10.77 11.61
N GLY A 657 -4.42 9.79 12.48
CA GLY A 657 -4.55 9.97 13.93
C GLY A 657 -3.29 10.54 14.60
N GLY A 658 -3.34 11.82 15.00
CA GLY A 658 -2.39 12.44 15.94
C GLY A 658 -3.05 13.63 16.66
N SER A 659 -3.24 13.51 17.97
CA SER A 659 -3.76 14.55 18.87
C SER A 659 -2.63 15.47 19.36
N LYS A 660 -2.86 16.80 19.41
CA LYS A 660 -2.98 17.57 20.67
C LYS A 660 -3.13 19.10 20.49
N ASN A 661 -3.99 19.63 21.34
CA ASN A 661 -3.93 20.91 22.07
C ASN A 661 -4.15 22.23 21.31
N ALA A 662 -5.36 22.74 21.50
CA ALA A 662 -5.68 24.15 21.54
C ALA A 662 -4.93 24.84 22.70
N THR A 663 -4.32 26.00 22.41
CA THR A 663 -3.88 26.97 23.42
C THR A 663 -4.42 28.35 23.08
N LYS A 664 -4.84 29.02 24.15
CA LYS A 664 -5.50 30.32 24.23
C LYS A 664 -4.77 31.45 23.51
N GLN A 665 -5.58 32.39 23.01
CA GLN A 665 -5.21 33.78 22.71
C GLN A 665 -4.60 34.46 23.94
N GLU A 666 -3.53 35.24 23.74
CA GLU A 666 -3.41 36.59 24.30
C GLU A 666 -2.37 37.45 23.54
N SER A 667 -2.83 38.65 23.19
CA SER A 667 -2.13 39.94 22.97
C SER A 667 -0.93 40.09 22.00
N GLN A 668 -1.20 40.84 20.94
CA GLN A 668 -0.32 41.77 20.22
C GLN A 668 0.27 42.87 21.15
N PRO A 669 1.40 43.53 20.78
CA PRO A 669 1.31 44.77 19.99
C PRO A 669 2.41 45.06 18.94
N LYS A 670 1.93 45.60 17.79
CA LYS A 670 2.37 46.77 16.97
C LYS A 670 3.79 46.82 16.34
N GLN A 671 3.83 46.90 15.01
CA GLN A 671 4.13 48.06 14.11
C GLN A 671 5.63 48.19 13.83
N GLU A 672 6.08 48.11 12.57
CA GLU A 672 6.23 49.18 11.56
C GLU A 672 6.81 48.48 10.29
N THR A 673 6.75 48.92 9.03
CA THR A 673 6.27 50.11 8.32
C THR A 673 6.09 49.71 6.84
N LYS A 674 5.21 50.43 6.14
CA LYS A 674 4.95 50.34 4.69
C LYS A 674 6.15 50.83 3.88
N GLN A 675 6.37 50.26 2.69
CA GLN A 675 6.68 51.06 1.50
C GLN A 675 6.07 50.44 0.23
N GLU A 676 5.25 51.25 -0.45
CA GLU A 676 4.63 51.06 -1.75
C GLU A 676 5.65 51.32 -2.88
N VAL A 677 5.63 50.51 -3.93
CA VAL A 677 5.99 50.94 -5.29
C VAL A 677 5.01 50.31 -6.30
N LYS A 678 4.43 51.17 -7.15
CA LYS A 678 3.46 50.91 -8.23
C LYS A 678 4.21 50.62 -9.57
N PRO A 679 3.54 50.26 -10.68
CA PRO A 679 3.92 49.14 -11.55
C PRO A 679 4.56 49.55 -12.88
N GLU A 680 5.42 48.69 -13.44
CA GLU A 680 5.95 48.81 -14.80
C GLU A 680 5.49 47.64 -15.71
N THR A 681 4.70 48.05 -16.71
CA THR A 681 4.52 47.57 -18.10
C THR A 681 4.98 46.18 -18.56
N GLN A 682 4.01 45.46 -19.15
CA GLN A 682 4.14 44.23 -19.97
C GLN A 682 4.91 44.44 -21.30
N PRO A 683 5.52 43.36 -21.84
CA PRO A 683 5.66 43.14 -23.27
C PRO A 683 4.71 42.05 -23.81
N LYS A 684 4.25 42.27 -25.05
CA LYS A 684 3.33 41.51 -25.90
C LYS A 684 3.72 40.03 -26.10
N GLN A 685 2.72 39.15 -26.08
CA GLN A 685 2.75 37.80 -26.67
C GLN A 685 2.17 37.84 -28.10
N GLU A 686 2.85 37.18 -29.04
CA GLU A 686 2.41 36.92 -30.41
C GLU A 686 1.45 35.72 -30.48
N GLN A 687 0.45 35.82 -31.36
CA GLN A 687 -0.53 34.77 -31.69
C GLN A 687 0.05 33.70 -32.63
N PRO A 688 -0.33 32.42 -32.49
CA PRO A 688 -0.30 31.45 -33.58
C PRO A 688 -1.60 31.47 -34.41
N LYS A 689 -1.43 31.33 -35.73
CA LYS A 689 -2.46 31.29 -36.79
C LYS A 689 -3.34 30.04 -36.72
N GLU A 690 -4.62 30.22 -37.05
CA GLU A 690 -5.61 29.17 -37.33
C GLU A 690 -5.39 28.53 -38.71
N GLU A 691 -5.62 27.21 -38.79
CA GLU A 691 -5.86 26.44 -40.03
C GLU A 691 -7.28 25.82 -40.00
N PRO A 692 -7.89 25.50 -41.16
CA PRO A 692 -9.30 25.76 -41.42
C PRO A 692 -10.29 24.64 -41.03
N LYS A 693 -11.53 25.07 -40.78
CA LYS A 693 -12.75 24.26 -40.56
C LYS A 693 -13.09 23.40 -41.78
N GLN A 694 -13.37 22.12 -41.53
CA GLN A 694 -13.93 21.20 -42.52
C GLN A 694 -15.46 21.09 -42.35
N GLU A 695 -16.17 21.24 -43.47
CA GLU A 695 -17.63 21.26 -43.63
C GLU A 695 -18.33 19.96 -43.19
N THR A 696 -19.53 20.11 -42.63
CA THR A 696 -20.49 19.05 -42.35
C THR A 696 -21.60 19.03 -43.41
N GLN A 697 -21.90 17.85 -43.98
CA GLN A 697 -23.18 17.48 -44.59
C GLN A 697 -23.18 15.98 -44.99
N PRO A 698 -24.33 15.29 -45.16
CA PRO A 698 -25.51 15.20 -44.30
C PRO A 698 -25.76 13.75 -43.80
N LYS A 699 -26.47 13.58 -42.68
CA LYS A 699 -26.93 12.28 -42.17
C LYS A 699 -28.14 11.79 -42.98
N GLU A 700 -28.02 10.61 -43.59
CA GLU A 700 -29.16 9.85 -44.08
C GLU A 700 -29.97 9.25 -42.91
N GLU A 701 -31.28 9.23 -43.11
CA GLU A 701 -32.34 9.02 -42.14
C GLU A 701 -32.65 7.52 -41.98
N GLN A 702 -32.59 6.99 -40.76
CA GLN A 702 -33.13 5.66 -40.42
C GLN A 702 -34.10 5.78 -39.22
N THR A 703 -35.39 5.75 -39.56
CA THR A 703 -36.58 5.34 -38.80
C THR A 703 -36.53 5.41 -37.26
N LYS A 704 -37.15 6.48 -36.73
CA LYS A 704 -37.63 6.62 -35.34
C LYS A 704 -38.75 5.62 -35.03
N ALA A 705 -38.51 4.64 -34.16
CA ALA A 705 -39.55 3.93 -33.42
C ALA A 705 -38.96 3.05 -32.30
N SER A 706 -38.61 3.63 -31.15
CA SER A 706 -38.64 2.92 -29.85
C SER A 706 -38.26 3.80 -28.67
N GLY A 707 -37.61 4.95 -28.86
CA GLY A 707 -37.06 5.75 -27.77
C GLY A 707 -35.82 5.11 -27.12
N LEU A 708 -35.45 3.88 -27.51
CA LEU A 708 -34.12 3.32 -27.27
C LEU A 708 -33.19 3.74 -28.41
N GLU A 709 -32.04 4.29 -28.06
CA GLU A 709 -31.02 4.75 -29.00
C GLU A 709 -29.73 3.96 -28.83
N VAL A 710 -29.04 3.69 -29.94
CA VAL A 710 -27.74 3.01 -29.93
C VAL A 710 -26.68 3.96 -30.45
N SER A 711 -25.60 4.10 -29.71
CA SER A 711 -24.35 4.70 -30.19
C SER A 711 -23.26 3.65 -30.21
N GLN A 712 -22.36 3.74 -31.20
CA GLN A 712 -21.34 2.73 -31.46
C GLN A 712 -19.93 3.32 -31.44
N SER A 713 -18.97 2.57 -30.89
CA SER A 713 -17.54 2.86 -30.93
C SER A 713 -16.84 1.63 -31.51
N ILE A 714 -16.14 1.81 -32.64
CA ILE A 714 -15.46 0.73 -33.36
C ILE A 714 -13.97 1.01 -33.37
N SER A 715 -13.19 0.07 -32.84
CA SER A 715 -11.73 0.04 -32.94
C SER A 715 -11.32 -1.15 -33.80
N SER A 716 -10.76 -0.91 -34.98
CA SER A 716 -10.30 -1.97 -35.89
C SER A 716 -8.82 -1.84 -36.18
N TRP A 717 -8.13 -2.97 -36.25
CA TRP A 717 -6.71 -3.08 -36.57
C TRP A 717 -6.46 -3.95 -37.82
N GLY A 718 -7.45 -4.03 -38.71
CA GLY A 718 -7.37 -4.70 -40.01
C GLY A 718 -7.67 -6.20 -39.98
N SER A 719 -7.00 -6.96 -39.12
CA SER A 719 -7.24 -8.41 -38.95
C SER A 719 -8.27 -8.75 -37.87
N GLY A 720 -8.68 -7.76 -37.08
CA GLY A 720 -9.76 -7.87 -36.10
C GLY A 720 -10.22 -6.49 -35.62
N TYR A 721 -11.21 -6.52 -34.75
CA TYR A 721 -11.83 -5.31 -34.21
C TYR A 721 -12.51 -5.58 -32.86
N ASN A 722 -12.76 -4.48 -32.15
CA ASN A 722 -13.59 -4.40 -30.96
C ASN A 722 -14.71 -3.38 -31.23
N VAL A 723 -15.94 -3.75 -30.89
CA VAL A 723 -17.12 -2.90 -31.02
C VAL A 723 -17.75 -2.74 -29.64
N SER A 724 -17.97 -1.49 -29.23
CA SER A 724 -18.79 -1.15 -28.08
C SER A 724 -20.09 -0.46 -28.51
N LEU A 725 -21.21 -0.90 -27.95
CA LEU A 725 -22.56 -0.42 -28.22
C LEU A 725 -23.15 0.12 -26.93
N LYS A 726 -23.45 1.42 -26.91
CA LYS A 726 -24.12 2.09 -25.79
C LYS A 726 -25.59 2.26 -26.11
N LEU A 727 -26.45 1.57 -25.37
CA LEU A 727 -27.91 1.66 -25.46
C LEU A 727 -28.39 2.71 -24.47
N THR A 728 -29.13 3.71 -24.92
CA THR A 728 -29.70 4.78 -24.09
C THR A 728 -31.21 4.72 -24.15
N ASN A 729 -31.89 4.72 -23.01
CA ASN A 729 -33.33 4.74 -22.92
C ASN A 729 -33.84 6.17 -22.78
N ASN A 730 -34.55 6.65 -23.80
CA ASN A 730 -35.25 7.93 -23.84
C ASN A 730 -36.76 7.71 -24.10
N THR A 731 -37.31 6.56 -23.67
CA THR A 731 -38.72 6.21 -23.91
C THR A 731 -39.72 6.94 -23.02
N GLY A 732 -39.25 7.65 -21.98
CA GLY A 732 -40.07 8.25 -20.93
C GLY A 732 -40.48 7.26 -19.83
N ASN A 733 -40.09 5.98 -19.94
CA ASN A 733 -40.37 4.92 -18.95
C ASN A 733 -39.16 3.99 -18.80
N SER A 734 -39.08 3.24 -17.71
CA SER A 734 -38.08 2.17 -17.60
C SER A 734 -38.36 1.05 -18.62
N VAL A 735 -37.35 0.67 -19.39
CA VAL A 735 -37.41 -0.48 -20.28
C VAL A 735 -36.88 -1.72 -19.56
N ASN A 736 -37.67 -2.79 -19.52
CA ASN A 736 -37.30 -4.08 -18.90
C ASN A 736 -37.22 -5.16 -19.98
N GLY A 737 -36.00 -5.45 -20.40
CA GLY A 737 -35.67 -6.24 -21.59
C GLY A 737 -35.43 -5.35 -22.80
N TRP A 738 -34.38 -5.64 -23.56
CA TRP A 738 -34.07 -4.99 -24.83
C TRP A 738 -33.54 -6.03 -25.81
N THR A 739 -33.70 -5.79 -27.10
CA THR A 739 -33.16 -6.65 -28.15
C THR A 739 -32.48 -5.82 -29.21
N LEU A 740 -31.26 -6.20 -29.58
CA LEU A 740 -30.50 -5.55 -30.64
C LEU A 740 -30.20 -6.54 -31.77
N LYS A 741 -30.39 -6.11 -33.02
CA LYS A 741 -30.02 -6.89 -34.21
C LYS A 741 -28.79 -6.29 -34.89
N LEU A 742 -27.79 -7.14 -35.12
CA LEU A 742 -26.61 -6.83 -35.95
C LEU A 742 -26.58 -7.72 -37.19
N LYS A 743 -26.21 -7.18 -38.34
CA LYS A 743 -26.18 -7.94 -39.60
C LYS A 743 -24.88 -8.75 -39.70
N LYS A 744 -24.97 -10.07 -39.88
CA LYS A 744 -23.80 -10.98 -39.93
C LYS A 744 -22.86 -10.69 -41.12
N SER A 745 -23.38 -10.06 -42.18
CA SER A 745 -22.55 -9.67 -43.33
C SER A 745 -21.59 -8.51 -43.00
N GLU A 746 -21.84 -7.76 -41.94
CA GLU A 746 -21.05 -6.58 -41.55
C GLU A 746 -20.13 -6.86 -40.37
N VAL A 747 -20.48 -7.84 -39.54
CA VAL A 747 -19.73 -8.20 -38.33
C VAL A 747 -19.68 -9.70 -38.14
N LYS A 748 -18.61 -10.13 -37.50
CA LYS A 748 -18.37 -11.45 -36.95
C LYS A 748 -18.16 -11.27 -35.44
N ILE A 749 -18.83 -12.09 -34.65
CA ILE A 749 -18.68 -12.08 -33.19
C ILE A 749 -17.90 -13.34 -32.79
N ASP A 750 -16.65 -13.15 -32.35
CA ASP A 750 -15.81 -14.24 -31.81
C ASP A 750 -15.92 -14.33 -30.28
N SER A 751 -16.07 -13.19 -29.60
CA SER A 751 -16.32 -13.10 -28.16
C SER A 751 -17.18 -11.87 -27.84
N SER A 752 -17.94 -11.92 -26.76
CA SER A 752 -18.85 -10.83 -26.34
C SER A 752 -18.89 -10.65 -24.83
N TRP A 753 -19.19 -9.45 -24.35
CA TRP A 753 -19.38 -9.14 -22.94
C TRP A 753 -20.67 -8.36 -22.69
N ASN A 754 -21.21 -8.49 -21.47
CA ASN A 754 -22.45 -7.85 -21.02
C ASN A 754 -23.67 -8.12 -21.91
N MET A 755 -23.65 -9.17 -22.72
CA MET A 755 -24.74 -9.51 -23.63
C MET A 755 -24.83 -11.03 -23.82
N SER A 756 -26.01 -11.50 -24.19
CA SER A 756 -26.23 -12.84 -24.74
C SER A 756 -26.45 -12.73 -26.25
N VAL A 757 -25.82 -13.61 -27.02
CA VAL A 757 -25.87 -13.57 -28.50
C VAL A 757 -26.54 -14.85 -29.02
N LYS A 758 -27.55 -14.68 -29.88
CA LYS A 758 -28.17 -15.76 -30.67
C LYS A 758 -28.10 -15.42 -32.15
N THR A 759 -28.23 -16.43 -33.00
CA THR A 759 -28.23 -16.25 -34.46
C THR A 759 -29.63 -16.53 -35.01
N GLU A 760 -30.15 -15.62 -35.84
CA GLU A 760 -31.46 -15.76 -36.49
C GLU A 760 -31.41 -15.18 -37.90
N GLY A 761 -31.56 -16.04 -38.92
CA GLY A 761 -31.39 -15.65 -40.33
C GLY A 761 -30.06 -14.93 -40.57
N ASP A 762 -30.12 -13.74 -41.18
CA ASP A 762 -28.95 -12.91 -41.49
C ASP A 762 -28.45 -12.05 -40.31
N TYR A 763 -29.00 -12.23 -39.11
CA TYR A 763 -28.73 -11.37 -37.95
C TYR A 763 -28.16 -12.13 -36.75
N TYR A 764 -27.30 -11.46 -35.99
CA TYR A 764 -27.12 -11.70 -34.57
C TYR A 764 -28.22 -10.99 -33.80
N VAL A 765 -28.96 -11.73 -32.98
CA VAL A 765 -29.97 -11.21 -32.06
C VAL A 765 -29.36 -11.19 -30.67
N ILE A 766 -29.21 -9.99 -30.13
CA ILE A 766 -28.50 -9.70 -28.89
C ILE A 766 -29.52 -9.33 -27.82
N THR A 767 -29.45 -9.97 -26.66
CA THR A 767 -30.34 -9.76 -25.52
C THR A 767 -29.55 -9.49 -24.24
N PRO A 768 -30.17 -8.86 -23.21
CA PRO A 768 -29.50 -8.60 -21.94
C PRO A 768 -29.02 -9.85 -21.22
N VAL A 769 -28.06 -9.63 -20.33
CA VAL A 769 -27.78 -10.49 -19.18
C VAL A 769 -28.52 -9.93 -17.96
N GLU A 770 -28.73 -10.71 -16.90
CA GLU A 770 -29.73 -10.33 -15.88
C GLU A 770 -29.53 -8.95 -15.25
N TRP A 771 -28.30 -8.54 -15.01
CA TRP A 771 -28.01 -7.28 -14.33
C TRP A 771 -28.16 -6.03 -15.23
N ASN A 772 -28.21 -6.16 -16.55
CA ASN A 772 -28.44 -5.03 -17.47
C ASN A 772 -29.76 -5.12 -18.24
N LYS A 773 -30.68 -5.97 -17.77
CA LYS A 773 -31.98 -6.16 -18.39
C LYS A 773 -32.87 -4.92 -18.30
N THR A 774 -32.80 -4.18 -17.20
CA THR A 774 -33.59 -2.96 -17.01
C THR A 774 -32.74 -1.72 -17.28
N ILE A 775 -33.20 -0.85 -18.17
CA ILE A 775 -32.62 0.47 -18.42
C ILE A 775 -33.67 1.49 -17.98
N ALA A 776 -33.43 2.25 -16.91
CA ALA A 776 -34.33 3.31 -16.50
C ALA A 776 -34.37 4.46 -17.54
N ASP A 777 -35.44 5.26 -17.55
CA ASP A 777 -35.53 6.41 -18.45
C ASP A 777 -34.36 7.40 -18.22
N GLY A 778 -33.80 7.92 -19.30
CA GLY A 778 -32.60 8.75 -19.33
C GLY A 778 -31.28 8.03 -19.00
N GLN A 779 -31.30 6.72 -18.73
CA GLN A 779 -30.10 5.94 -18.44
C GLN A 779 -29.57 5.20 -19.67
N SER A 780 -28.32 4.77 -19.58
CA SER A 780 -27.66 4.02 -20.64
C SER A 780 -26.85 2.85 -20.11
N ILE A 781 -26.76 1.79 -20.88
CA ILE A 781 -25.88 0.64 -20.63
C ILE A 781 -24.89 0.48 -21.79
N GLU A 782 -23.79 -0.23 -21.54
CA GLU A 782 -22.78 -0.51 -22.57
C GLU A 782 -22.49 -2.01 -22.65
N VAL A 783 -22.54 -2.52 -23.87
CA VAL A 783 -22.31 -3.92 -24.23
C VAL A 783 -21.38 -3.97 -25.43
N GLY A 784 -20.61 -5.04 -25.63
CA GLY A 784 -19.79 -5.13 -26.82
C GLY A 784 -19.24 -6.50 -27.15
N PHE A 785 -18.47 -6.54 -28.23
CA PHE A 785 -17.88 -7.77 -28.77
C PHE A 785 -16.55 -7.54 -29.48
N GLN A 786 -15.78 -8.62 -29.64
CA GLN A 786 -14.63 -8.69 -30.52
C GLN A 786 -14.92 -9.61 -31.70
N GLY A 787 -14.34 -9.26 -32.84
CA GLY A 787 -14.44 -10.04 -34.07
C GLY A 787 -13.14 -10.03 -34.86
N SER A 788 -12.92 -11.10 -35.60
CA SER A 788 -11.84 -11.26 -36.58
C SER A 788 -12.32 -10.86 -37.97
N GLY A 789 -11.37 -10.38 -38.78
CA GLY A 789 -11.63 -9.83 -40.12
C GLY A 789 -11.69 -8.30 -40.14
N SER A 790 -12.14 -7.75 -41.26
CA SER A 790 -12.37 -6.31 -41.43
C SER A 790 -13.79 -5.93 -41.02
N ILE A 791 -13.96 -4.69 -40.57
CA ILE A 791 -15.25 -4.09 -40.22
C ILE A 791 -15.35 -2.70 -40.84
N GLY A 792 -16.58 -2.27 -41.15
CA GLY A 792 -16.86 -0.90 -41.58
C GLY A 792 -16.64 0.12 -40.46
N LYS A 793 -16.62 1.41 -40.82
CA LYS A 793 -16.54 2.53 -39.84
C LYS A 793 -17.80 2.66 -38.98
N THR A 794 -18.91 2.08 -39.44
CA THR A 794 -20.21 2.00 -38.78
C THR A 794 -20.84 0.65 -39.13
N ILE A 795 -21.65 0.10 -38.24
CA ILE A 795 -22.45 -1.11 -38.49
C ILE A 795 -23.94 -0.83 -38.30
N TYR A 796 -24.78 -1.61 -38.97
CA TYR A 796 -26.22 -1.60 -38.80
C TYR A 796 -26.62 -2.09 -37.42
N THR A 797 -27.46 -1.31 -36.73
CA THR A 797 -28.05 -1.65 -35.43
C THR A 797 -29.54 -1.35 -35.44
N GLU A 798 -30.38 -2.35 -35.15
CA GLU A 798 -31.80 -2.16 -34.85
C GLU A 798 -32.05 -2.50 -33.39
N VAL A 799 -32.66 -1.60 -32.61
CA VAL A 799 -32.94 -1.81 -31.18
C VAL A 799 -34.44 -1.74 -30.88
N LYS A 800 -34.93 -2.65 -30.04
CA LYS A 800 -36.31 -2.72 -29.56
C LYS A 800 -36.37 -2.96 -28.07
#